data_AF-A0A520Q6Y5-F1
#
_entry.id   AF-A0A520Q6Y5-F1
#
_cell.length_a   1.000
_cell.length_b   1.000
_cell.length_c   1.000
_cell.angle_alpha   90.00
_cell.angle_beta   90.00
_cell.angle_gamma   90.00
#
_symmetry.space_group_name_H-M   'P 1'
#
loop_
_entity.id
_entity.type
_entity.pdbx_description
1 polymer ?
#
loop_
_entity_poly.entity_id
_entity_poly.type
_entity_poly.pdbx_seq_one_letter_code
_entity_poly.pdbx_strand_id
1 'polypeptide(L)'
;MSKNAISTGPDLPDHPGESTEDDPRLLANRDLSWLRFFSRVRLQSSDTRHPLLDRVRFAGIATAILDEFFMKRIALMLERLEEGRVTASLDGLSVREVLERSTELISREQAELDRIWFTDLLPSLMAHGVEILEYGELPPTDRLRVDQWFEREVEPLLTPLAVDEGHPFPFISNLSTSLGVLLGVPGENTKQFARIKLPDGLPRMVPVPHSGRVGVTQDPKRIRFVPLWQLVEANIGALFPGMEILDSALFRLTRGAGLETGEDDDDEPDLMSTVETELARRRFAGAVRLEMEPESSLELRSLLLDELGLPENAVMVRTSPFEPAAYHQLADLARPDLQRKKWHPTVPHRLRDNNDIFSVIRAGDLFVHHPYESFHDSVERFVNDAAHDDKVVAIKQTLYRTTSDSPFIESLIHAAEAGKQVACLVELRARFDERNNVGLARVLEKHGVHVAYGVVGLKTHCKLSLVIRREGDGLRRYAHVGTGNYHPGTAQLYTDCGILSCDPHLTEDVADVFNVLTGRSRKKKFNDILLAPQTMKTTFLRLINEEAEHATVGKPARIWAKMNQLEDPEIIQALYRASRAGVQIQLIVRGFCLLRPGISGLSDNIKVVSVIGRFLEHSRIFHFAGGESDPSQGRWYLGSADWMRRNLENRVEVVAPIRDKSCINRMREIMEVGFSDARNAHLILPDGNSEPISSIPTPIDKEAVNKGTFGTLCDRARQVLVGSTQTEQSPWPPRRVQPPGANRAQTQIRKKWDQATERATRIMLAQPWLDQRELALATGQNARGITNLQQKAKHAGWIRVHRIGRSVVWEARPPAAKELTARATAVSGRGSFEKRWLRIRLVAWLEAGNAEVRQSEKISGPIEAVVPDGSLCRWLILPSTKTISSLSKLDAESDGNSIVVLRTRGEAKRTQTRSGIQSLSIDELIKGTPPTLIGGHPV
;
A
#
# COMPACT_ATOMS: atom_id res chain seq x y z
N MET A 1 -5.96 32.09 23.91
CA MET A 1 -5.37 30.73 23.85
C MET A 1 -5.81 29.98 25.10
N SER A 2 -6.38 28.77 24.95
CA SER A 2 -6.79 27.96 26.11
C SER A 2 -5.54 27.61 26.93
N LYS A 3 -5.59 27.84 28.25
CA LYS A 3 -4.52 27.46 29.20
C LYS A 3 -4.20 25.96 29.21
N ASN A 4 -4.93 25.14 28.44
CA ASN A 4 -4.76 23.68 28.38
C ASN A 4 -3.93 23.19 27.17
N ALA A 5 -3.32 24.05 26.34
CA ALA A 5 -2.60 23.57 25.16
C ALA A 5 -1.17 23.09 25.52
N ILE A 6 -0.87 21.80 25.34
CA ILE A 6 0.48 21.24 25.51
C ILE A 6 1.39 21.80 24.40
N SER A 7 2.40 22.60 24.74
CA SER A 7 3.37 23.13 23.77
C SER A 7 4.12 21.98 23.10
N THR A 8 4.39 22.12 21.80
CA THR A 8 5.21 21.15 21.05
C THR A 8 6.70 21.29 21.30
N GLY A 9 7.16 22.34 21.98
CA GLY A 9 8.56 22.56 22.30
C GLY A 9 8.76 23.09 23.72
N PRO A 10 10.00 23.37 24.12
CA PRO A 10 10.29 24.10 25.34
C PRO A 10 9.73 25.53 25.27
N ASP A 11 9.74 26.20 26.43
CA ASP A 11 9.42 27.62 26.51
C ASP A 11 10.41 28.41 25.66
N LEU A 12 9.88 29.41 24.94
CA LEU A 12 10.71 30.31 24.15
C LEU A 12 11.64 31.13 25.07
N PRO A 13 12.83 31.52 24.60
CA PRO A 13 13.62 32.54 25.28
C PRO A 13 12.83 33.85 25.46
N ASP A 14 13.17 34.65 26.47
CA ASP A 14 12.48 35.92 26.79
C ASP A 14 12.42 36.88 25.60
N HIS A 15 13.49 36.91 24.80
CA HIS A 15 13.63 37.73 23.60
C HIS A 15 13.98 36.84 22.39
N PRO A 16 13.01 36.08 21.83
CA PRO A 16 13.29 35.12 20.77
C PRO A 16 13.73 35.78 19.46
N GLY A 17 13.27 37.02 19.22
CA GLY A 17 13.70 37.84 18.09
C GLY A 17 15.16 38.29 18.17
N GLU A 18 15.79 38.28 19.34
CA GLU A 18 17.19 38.67 19.56
C GLU A 18 18.10 37.47 19.85
N SER A 19 17.51 36.28 20.02
CA SER A 19 18.25 35.05 20.30
C SER A 19 19.08 34.62 19.10
N THR A 20 20.20 33.95 19.37
CA THR A 20 20.99 33.30 18.32
C THR A 20 20.17 32.16 17.71
N GLU A 21 20.25 31.97 16.39
CA GLU A 21 19.38 31.01 15.71
C GLU A 21 19.67 29.55 16.13
N ASP A 22 20.83 29.30 16.73
CA ASP A 22 21.25 28.01 17.26
C ASP A 22 20.71 27.69 18.66
N ASP A 23 19.98 28.59 19.31
CA ASP A 23 19.29 28.29 20.58
C ASP A 23 18.30 27.14 20.37
N PRO A 24 18.51 25.98 21.04
CA PRO A 24 17.65 24.80 20.92
C PRO A 24 16.16 25.11 21.17
N ARG A 25 15.85 26.08 22.02
CA ARG A 25 14.48 26.45 22.40
C ARG A 25 13.66 27.03 21.24
N LEU A 26 14.33 27.44 20.16
CA LEU A 26 13.71 27.91 18.93
C LEU A 26 13.19 26.78 18.03
N LEU A 27 13.48 25.52 18.39
CA LEU A 27 12.96 24.33 17.71
C LEU A 27 11.76 23.77 18.48
N ALA A 28 10.79 23.24 17.74
CA ALA A 28 9.78 22.37 18.33
C ALA A 28 10.37 20.96 18.53
N ASN A 29 9.83 20.21 19.47
CA ASN A 29 10.18 18.82 19.66
C ASN A 29 9.59 17.95 18.55
N ARG A 30 10.43 17.06 18.03
CA ARG A 30 10.07 16.16 16.92
C ARG A 30 8.85 15.29 17.21
N ASP A 31 8.79 14.66 18.37
CA ASP A 31 7.77 13.67 18.71
C ASP A 31 6.44 14.36 19.08
N LEU A 32 6.50 15.49 19.79
CA LEU A 32 5.32 16.30 20.06
C LEU A 32 4.75 16.93 18.78
N SER A 33 5.61 17.43 17.88
CA SER A 33 5.19 17.93 16.57
C SER A 33 4.56 16.83 15.70
N TRP A 34 5.04 15.59 15.83
CA TRP A 34 4.43 14.43 15.19
C TRP A 34 3.04 14.12 15.78
N LEU A 35 2.87 14.19 17.10
CA LEU A 35 1.57 14.01 17.73
C LEU A 35 0.57 15.12 17.32
N ARG A 36 1.03 16.36 17.06
CA ARG A 36 0.18 17.40 16.47
C ARG A 36 -0.22 17.11 15.03
N PHE A 37 0.65 16.48 14.24
CA PHE A 37 0.22 15.94 12.95
C PHE A 37 -0.89 14.89 13.13
N PHE A 38 -0.74 13.97 14.09
CA PHE A 38 -1.80 13.02 14.43
C PHE A 38 -3.11 13.72 14.86
N SER A 39 -3.07 14.77 15.69
CA SER A 39 -4.26 15.57 16.05
C SER A 39 -4.99 16.08 14.81
N ARG A 40 -4.25 16.59 13.80
CA ARG A 40 -4.84 17.07 12.54
C ARG A 40 -5.47 15.95 11.71
N VAL A 41 -4.91 14.74 11.74
CA VAL A 41 -5.51 13.55 11.10
C VAL A 41 -6.77 13.11 11.84
N ARG A 42 -6.74 13.06 13.18
CA ARG A 42 -7.92 12.75 14.01
C ARG A 42 -9.06 13.74 13.74
N LEU A 43 -8.78 15.04 13.61
CA LEU A 43 -9.79 16.05 13.29
C LEU A 43 -10.59 15.76 12.01
N GLN A 44 -10.03 15.00 11.06
CA GLN A 44 -10.75 14.61 9.84
C GLN A 44 -11.91 13.63 10.12
N SER A 45 -11.91 12.92 11.26
CA SER A 45 -13.04 12.05 11.65
C SER A 45 -14.24 12.85 12.15
N SER A 46 -14.05 14.08 12.62
CA SER A 46 -15.13 15.00 13.03
C SER A 46 -15.57 15.96 11.92
N ASP A 47 -14.85 16.03 10.79
CA ASP A 47 -15.16 16.98 9.73
C ASP A 47 -16.33 16.50 8.85
N THR A 48 -17.49 17.13 9.02
CA THR A 48 -18.74 16.81 8.30
C THR A 48 -18.68 17.13 6.80
N ARG A 49 -17.64 17.81 6.34
CA ARG A 49 -17.36 17.99 4.90
C ARG A 49 -16.90 16.71 4.22
N HIS A 50 -16.48 15.72 4.99
CA HIS A 50 -16.23 14.36 4.53
C HIS A 50 -17.51 13.51 4.61
N PRO A 51 -17.75 12.64 3.62
CA PRO A 51 -18.79 11.61 3.74
C PRO A 51 -18.58 10.75 4.97
N LEU A 52 -19.67 10.24 5.55
CA LEU A 52 -19.65 9.52 6.83
C LEU A 52 -18.62 8.38 6.86
N LEU A 53 -18.54 7.57 5.80
CA LEU A 53 -17.58 6.46 5.77
C LEU A 53 -16.12 6.91 5.56
N ASP A 54 -15.88 8.09 4.99
CA ASP A 54 -14.53 8.69 4.98
C ASP A 54 -14.12 9.10 6.40
N ARG A 55 -15.05 9.64 7.20
CA ARG A 55 -14.82 10.02 8.60
C ARG A 55 -14.51 8.82 9.50
N VAL A 56 -15.24 7.72 9.33
CA VAL A 56 -14.95 6.43 9.99
C VAL A 56 -13.56 5.91 9.60
N ARG A 57 -13.19 6.04 8.31
CA ARG A 57 -11.84 5.67 7.85
C ARG A 57 -10.74 6.50 8.51
N PHE A 58 -10.96 7.81 8.71
CA PHE A 58 -10.00 8.64 9.44
C PHE A 58 -9.84 8.23 10.92
N ALA A 59 -10.91 7.76 11.58
CA ALA A 59 -10.79 7.19 12.94
C ALA A 59 -9.92 5.92 12.96
N GLY A 60 -10.08 5.04 11.95
CA GLY A 60 -9.21 3.87 11.76
C GLY A 60 -7.76 4.23 11.47
N ILE A 61 -7.53 5.20 10.57
CA ILE A 61 -6.19 5.73 10.25
C ILE A 61 -5.54 6.34 11.50
N ALA A 62 -6.28 7.14 12.28
CA ALA A 62 -5.76 7.71 13.52
C ALA A 62 -5.33 6.61 14.50
N THR A 63 -6.15 5.58 14.68
CA THR A 63 -5.81 4.43 15.55
C THR A 63 -4.52 3.74 15.08
N ALA A 64 -4.37 3.48 13.78
CA ALA A 64 -3.17 2.83 13.22
C ALA A 64 -1.91 3.72 13.34
N ILE A 65 -2.06 5.03 13.19
CA ILE A 65 -0.98 6.01 13.40
C ILE A 65 -0.51 5.95 14.86
N LEU A 66 -1.44 5.93 15.82
CA LEU A 66 -1.09 5.85 17.23
C LEU A 66 -0.39 4.52 17.58
N ASP A 67 -0.85 3.39 17.04
CA ASP A 67 -0.17 2.09 17.17
C ASP A 67 1.31 2.21 16.73
N GLU A 68 1.57 2.80 15.56
CA GLU A 68 2.93 3.00 15.05
C GLU A 68 3.78 3.90 15.97
N PHE A 69 3.18 4.93 16.57
CA PHE A 69 3.88 5.83 17.49
C PHE A 69 4.31 5.09 18.77
N PHE A 70 3.45 4.27 19.34
CA PHE A 70 3.80 3.44 20.50
C PHE A 70 4.92 2.46 20.17
N MET A 71 4.76 1.70 19.09
CA MET A 71 5.72 0.70 18.65
C MET A 71 7.12 1.28 18.41
N LYS A 72 7.22 2.53 17.94
CA LYS A 72 8.51 3.10 17.50
C LYS A 72 9.07 4.18 18.42
N ARG A 73 8.22 5.10 18.87
CA ARG A 73 8.67 6.32 19.56
C ARG A 73 8.58 6.16 21.07
N ILE A 74 7.43 5.71 21.59
CA ILE A 74 7.30 5.41 23.03
C ILE A 74 8.28 4.30 23.43
N ALA A 75 8.33 3.20 22.67
CA ALA A 75 9.28 2.11 22.91
C ALA A 75 10.74 2.60 23.02
N LEU A 76 11.20 3.41 22.06
CA LEU A 76 12.55 3.97 22.06
C LEU A 76 12.81 4.89 23.27
N MET A 77 11.81 5.67 23.69
CA MET A 77 11.96 6.56 24.85
C MET A 77 12.04 5.77 26.16
N LEU A 78 11.23 4.72 26.32
CA LEU A 78 11.27 3.84 27.49
C LEU A 78 12.62 3.12 27.59
N GLU A 79 13.10 2.54 26.49
CA GLU A 79 14.40 1.87 26.41
C GLU A 79 15.56 2.81 26.79
N ARG A 80 15.58 4.04 26.27
CA ARG A 80 16.59 5.03 26.64
C ARG A 80 16.58 5.38 28.13
N LEU A 81 15.41 5.43 28.74
CA LEU A 81 15.28 5.69 30.18
C LEU A 81 15.80 4.50 31.00
N GLU A 82 15.52 3.26 30.58
CA GLU A 82 16.04 2.05 31.21
C GLU A 82 17.57 1.95 31.12
N GLU A 83 18.16 2.35 29.99
CA GLU A 83 19.62 2.41 29.79
C GLU A 83 20.29 3.60 30.50
N GLY A 84 19.53 4.48 31.17
CA GLY A 84 20.04 5.70 31.79
C GLY A 84 20.49 6.78 30.79
N ARG A 85 20.15 6.65 29.51
CA ARG A 85 20.46 7.61 28.44
C ARG A 85 19.43 8.74 28.40
N VAL A 86 19.58 9.70 29.30
CA VAL A 86 18.66 10.85 29.44
C VAL A 86 19.05 12.03 28.52
N THR A 87 19.71 11.78 27.39
CA THR A 87 20.21 12.87 26.53
C THR A 87 19.06 13.74 26.02
N ALA A 88 19.28 15.05 26.06
CA ALA A 88 18.30 16.01 25.57
C ALA A 88 18.10 15.85 24.05
N SER A 89 16.86 16.06 23.63
CA SER A 89 16.49 16.21 22.23
C SER A 89 17.10 17.48 21.61
N LEU A 90 16.99 17.64 20.29
CA LEU A 90 17.54 18.81 19.58
C LEU A 90 17.00 20.15 20.10
N ASP A 91 15.80 20.14 20.68
CA ASP A 91 15.15 21.29 21.29
C ASP A 91 15.53 21.52 22.76
N GLY A 92 16.26 20.61 23.39
CA GLY A 92 16.71 20.70 24.77
C GLY A 92 15.83 20.01 25.80
N LEU A 93 14.65 19.48 25.43
CA LEU A 93 13.82 18.69 26.35
C LEU A 93 14.45 17.31 26.63
N SER A 94 14.38 16.87 27.89
CA SER A 94 14.78 15.53 28.29
C SER A 94 13.81 14.46 27.77
N VAL A 95 14.29 13.21 27.62
CA VAL A 95 13.46 12.07 27.22
C VAL A 95 12.24 11.91 28.14
N ARG A 96 12.41 12.15 29.44
CA ARG A 96 11.34 12.05 30.45
C ARG A 96 10.25 13.09 30.20
N GLU A 97 10.62 14.36 30.02
CA GLU A 97 9.65 15.42 29.73
C GLU A 97 8.88 15.17 28.43
N VAL A 98 9.57 14.69 27.39
CA VAL A 98 8.92 14.35 26.11
C VAL A 98 7.95 13.20 26.28
N LEU A 99 8.31 12.15 27.03
CA LEU A 99 7.44 11.02 27.32
C LEU A 99 6.20 11.44 28.12
N GLU A 100 6.36 12.25 29.17
CA GLU A 100 5.26 12.75 30.00
C GLU A 100 4.28 13.58 29.16
N ARG A 101 4.78 14.56 28.40
CA ARG A 101 3.95 15.38 27.49
C ARG A 101 3.28 14.55 26.39
N SER A 102 3.98 13.54 25.88
CA SER A 102 3.44 12.63 24.85
C SER A 102 2.29 11.81 25.41
N THR A 103 2.46 11.20 26.58
CA THR A 103 1.43 10.39 27.25
C THR A 103 0.20 11.24 27.56
N GLU A 104 0.37 12.45 28.08
CA GLU A 104 -0.75 13.36 28.35
C GLU A 104 -1.50 13.74 27.07
N LEU A 105 -0.79 14.10 26.00
CA LEU A 105 -1.40 14.45 24.71
C LEU A 105 -2.14 13.25 24.09
N ILE A 106 -1.52 12.07 24.12
CA ILE A 106 -2.12 10.83 23.61
C ILE A 106 -3.42 10.51 24.35
N SER A 107 -3.43 10.57 25.69
CA SER A 107 -4.63 10.30 26.48
C SER A 107 -5.77 11.25 26.13
N ARG A 108 -5.48 12.54 25.94
CA ARG A 108 -6.48 13.54 25.53
C ARG A 108 -7.04 13.28 24.13
N GLU A 109 -6.17 12.94 23.18
CA GLU A 109 -6.60 12.68 21.80
C GLU A 109 -7.33 11.35 21.64
N GLN A 110 -7.00 10.33 22.44
CA GLN A 110 -7.73 9.08 22.52
C GLN A 110 -9.14 9.31 23.10
N ALA A 111 -9.25 10.06 24.20
CA ALA A 111 -10.54 10.42 24.78
C ALA A 111 -11.42 11.19 23.79
N GLU A 112 -10.83 12.09 22.99
CA GLU A 112 -11.55 12.82 21.95
C GLU A 112 -11.97 11.92 20.78
N LEU A 113 -11.15 10.93 20.41
CA LEU A 113 -11.52 9.94 19.39
C LEU A 113 -12.71 9.07 19.87
N ASP A 114 -12.68 8.62 21.13
CA ASP A 114 -13.77 7.89 21.77
C ASP A 114 -15.05 8.76 21.81
N ARG A 115 -14.94 10.02 22.22
CA ARG A 115 -16.06 10.96 22.20
C ARG A 115 -16.66 11.09 20.80
N ILE A 116 -15.85 11.28 19.76
CA ILE A 116 -16.34 11.39 18.37
C ILE A 116 -17.02 10.12 17.91
N TRP A 117 -16.47 8.95 18.29
CA TRP A 117 -17.07 7.67 17.96
C TRP A 117 -18.51 7.58 18.49
N PHE A 118 -18.72 7.81 19.78
CA PHE A 118 -20.03 7.62 20.42
C PHE A 118 -21.01 8.78 20.22
N THR A 119 -20.53 10.02 20.15
CA THR A 119 -21.42 11.20 20.06
C THR A 119 -21.78 11.61 18.64
N ASP A 120 -21.07 11.10 17.62
CA ASP A 120 -21.25 11.54 16.24
C ASP A 120 -21.22 10.37 15.24
N LEU A 121 -20.13 9.60 15.15
CA LEU A 121 -19.97 8.58 14.11
C LEU A 121 -20.98 7.44 14.24
N LEU A 122 -21.08 6.84 15.43
CA LEU A 122 -21.99 5.73 15.69
C LEU A 122 -23.47 6.15 15.52
N PRO A 123 -23.96 7.25 16.15
CA PRO A 123 -25.32 7.74 15.89
C PRO A 123 -25.60 8.04 14.42
N SER A 124 -24.63 8.63 13.71
CA SER A 124 -24.77 8.94 12.28
C SER A 124 -24.84 7.67 11.44
N LEU A 125 -24.07 6.63 11.76
CA LEU A 125 -24.13 5.33 11.09
C LEU A 125 -25.52 4.70 11.29
N MET A 126 -26.02 4.69 12.51
CA MET A 126 -27.35 4.16 12.85
C MET A 126 -28.45 4.89 12.09
N ALA A 127 -28.43 6.23 12.05
CA ALA A 127 -29.40 7.03 11.31
C ALA A 127 -29.41 6.73 9.80
N HIS A 128 -28.31 6.20 9.26
CA HIS A 128 -28.19 5.79 7.85
C HIS A 128 -28.31 4.27 7.64
N GLY A 129 -28.84 3.53 8.62
CA GLY A 129 -29.13 2.10 8.55
C GLY A 129 -27.90 1.20 8.70
N VAL A 130 -26.82 1.69 9.32
CA VAL A 130 -25.68 0.89 9.75
C VAL A 130 -25.68 0.84 11.27
N GLU A 131 -26.25 -0.21 11.82
CA GLU A 131 -26.40 -0.41 13.25
C GLU A 131 -25.25 -1.29 13.77
N ILE A 132 -24.64 -0.89 14.88
CA ILE A 132 -23.70 -1.70 15.63
C ILE A 132 -24.36 -1.95 16.97
N LEU A 133 -24.78 -3.19 17.18
CA LEU A 133 -25.50 -3.62 18.35
C LEU A 133 -24.56 -4.38 19.27
N GLU A 134 -24.83 -4.31 20.56
CA GLU A 134 -24.28 -5.24 21.52
C GLU A 134 -24.95 -6.62 21.36
N TYR A 135 -24.26 -7.69 21.71
CA TYR A 135 -24.82 -9.05 21.67
C TYR A 135 -26.13 -9.14 22.48
N GLY A 136 -26.16 -8.48 23.65
CA GLY A 136 -27.32 -8.40 24.54
C GLY A 136 -28.51 -7.60 23.98
N GLU A 137 -28.35 -6.85 22.88
CA GLU A 137 -29.43 -6.11 22.21
C GLU A 137 -30.08 -6.91 21.08
N LEU A 138 -29.47 -8.01 20.64
CA LEU A 138 -30.02 -8.85 19.58
C LEU A 138 -31.35 -9.48 20.01
N PRO A 139 -32.34 -9.60 19.10
CA PRO A 139 -33.53 -10.41 19.33
C PRO A 139 -33.17 -11.87 19.63
N PRO A 140 -33.94 -12.60 20.45
CA PRO A 140 -33.63 -13.99 20.81
C PRO A 140 -33.42 -14.93 19.60
N THR A 141 -34.20 -14.72 18.52
CA THR A 141 -34.05 -15.49 17.28
C THR A 141 -32.74 -15.20 16.55
N ASP A 142 -32.26 -13.96 16.62
CA ASP A 142 -31.00 -13.56 16.00
C ASP A 142 -29.81 -14.00 16.85
N ARG A 143 -29.92 -13.99 18.19
CA ARG A 143 -28.90 -14.59 19.08
C ARG A 143 -28.65 -16.05 18.75
N LEU A 144 -29.71 -16.87 18.70
CA LEU A 144 -29.59 -18.28 18.35
C LEU A 144 -28.88 -18.50 17.01
N ARG A 145 -29.17 -17.67 16.00
CA ARG A 145 -28.52 -17.75 14.68
C ARG A 145 -27.04 -17.36 14.74
N VAL A 146 -26.71 -16.39 15.58
CA VAL A 146 -25.34 -15.91 15.79
C VAL A 146 -24.53 -16.94 16.58
N ASP A 147 -25.11 -17.56 17.61
CA ASP A 147 -24.47 -18.63 18.40
C ASP A 147 -24.20 -19.86 17.51
N GLN A 148 -25.17 -20.30 16.70
CA GLN A 148 -24.97 -21.37 15.70
C GLN A 148 -23.92 -21.02 14.64
N TRP A 149 -23.75 -19.73 14.34
CA TRP A 149 -22.69 -19.28 13.43
C TRP A 149 -21.34 -19.28 14.14
N PHE A 150 -21.29 -18.88 15.41
CA PHE A 150 -20.10 -18.96 16.26
C PHE A 150 -19.59 -20.41 16.35
N GLU A 151 -20.44 -21.37 16.73
CA GLU A 151 -20.09 -22.80 16.84
C GLU A 151 -19.48 -23.35 15.54
N ARG A 152 -20.01 -22.93 14.39
CA ARG A 152 -19.56 -23.45 13.08
C ARG A 152 -18.33 -22.75 12.53
N GLU A 153 -18.21 -21.44 12.70
CA GLU A 153 -17.28 -20.60 11.93
C GLU A 153 -16.21 -19.94 12.81
N VAL A 154 -16.46 -19.80 14.11
CA VAL A 154 -15.57 -19.10 15.05
C VAL A 154 -14.93 -20.07 16.03
N GLU A 155 -15.72 -20.83 16.78
CA GLU A 155 -15.25 -21.77 17.80
C GLU A 155 -14.13 -22.70 17.31
N PRO A 156 -14.20 -23.32 16.10
CA PRO A 156 -13.14 -24.22 15.63
C PRO A 156 -11.81 -23.53 15.35
N LEU A 157 -11.79 -22.20 15.28
CA LEU A 157 -10.60 -21.38 15.06
C LEU A 157 -10.03 -20.81 16.36
N LEU A 158 -10.74 -20.98 17.47
CA LEU A 158 -10.28 -20.53 18.79
C LEU A 158 -9.44 -21.62 19.44
N THR A 159 -8.40 -21.20 20.14
CA THR A 159 -7.57 -22.09 20.95
C THR A 159 -7.34 -21.39 22.29
N PRO A 160 -8.01 -21.84 23.36
CA PRO A 160 -7.74 -21.32 24.69
C PRO A 160 -6.35 -21.74 25.15
N LEU A 161 -5.59 -20.80 25.69
CA LEU A 161 -4.27 -21.04 26.28
C LEU A 161 -4.35 -20.76 27.78
N ALA A 162 -4.48 -21.82 28.58
CA ALA A 162 -4.46 -21.75 30.03
C ALA A 162 -3.02 -21.59 30.58
N VAL A 163 -2.90 -20.92 31.72
CA VAL A 163 -1.65 -20.68 32.44
C VAL A 163 -1.71 -21.36 33.81
N ASP A 164 -0.73 -22.20 34.09
CA ASP A 164 -0.58 -22.97 35.34
C ASP A 164 0.92 -23.27 35.64
N GLU A 165 1.22 -24.03 36.69
CA GLU A 165 2.61 -24.37 37.07
C GLU A 165 3.39 -25.15 35.99
N GLY A 166 2.69 -25.89 35.13
CA GLY A 166 3.26 -26.62 34.00
C GLY A 166 3.24 -25.83 32.68
N HIS A 167 2.42 -24.78 32.58
CA HIS A 167 2.21 -23.96 31.40
C HIS A 167 2.43 -22.48 31.74
N PRO A 168 3.65 -21.93 31.54
CA PRO A 168 3.94 -20.55 31.86
C PRO A 168 3.14 -19.59 30.97
N PHE A 169 3.05 -18.33 31.41
CA PHE A 169 2.31 -17.30 30.70
C PHE A 169 2.70 -17.21 29.21
N PRO A 170 1.74 -17.30 28.26
CA PRO A 170 2.07 -17.45 26.86
C PRO A 170 2.57 -16.14 26.26
N PHE A 171 3.47 -16.25 25.29
CA PHE A 171 3.87 -15.09 24.51
C PHE A 171 2.66 -14.45 23.78
N ILE A 172 2.42 -13.17 24.05
CA ILE A 172 1.37 -12.38 23.39
C ILE A 172 1.95 -11.63 22.19
N SER A 173 1.45 -11.93 21.00
CA SER A 173 1.89 -11.30 19.76
C SER A 173 1.58 -9.80 19.73
N ASN A 174 2.41 -9.02 19.04
CA ASN A 174 2.20 -7.58 18.88
C ASN A 174 0.88 -7.26 18.15
N LEU A 175 0.19 -6.21 18.59
CA LEU A 175 -1.13 -5.75 18.14
C LEU A 175 -2.24 -6.81 18.20
N SER A 176 -2.00 -7.89 18.95
CA SER A 176 -2.97 -8.97 19.13
C SER A 176 -4.06 -8.54 20.08
N THR A 177 -5.31 -8.57 19.62
CA THR A 177 -6.49 -8.47 20.47
C THR A 177 -6.83 -9.85 21.02
N SER A 178 -7.13 -9.93 22.31
CA SER A 178 -7.40 -11.19 23.01
C SER A 178 -8.41 -10.95 24.12
N LEU A 179 -9.12 -12.01 24.49
CA LEU A 179 -9.85 -12.07 25.75
C LEU A 179 -8.95 -12.74 26.80
N GLY A 180 -8.82 -12.09 27.95
CA GLY A 180 -8.27 -12.69 29.15
C GLY A 180 -9.43 -13.21 30.00
N VAL A 181 -9.30 -14.41 30.54
CA VAL A 181 -10.37 -15.09 31.28
C VAL A 181 -9.81 -15.59 32.61
N LEU A 182 -10.50 -15.28 33.71
CA LEU A 182 -10.24 -15.91 35.01
C LEU A 182 -11.21 -17.06 35.19
N LEU A 183 -10.66 -18.24 35.43
CA LEU A 183 -11.38 -19.49 35.59
C LEU A 183 -11.27 -19.94 37.05
N GLY A 184 -12.36 -20.45 37.60
CA GLY A 184 -12.42 -21.16 38.86
C GLY A 184 -12.64 -22.66 38.62
N VAL A 185 -11.97 -23.49 39.40
CA VAL A 185 -12.27 -24.93 39.44
C VAL A 185 -13.39 -25.17 40.47
N PRO A 186 -14.55 -25.73 40.08
CA PRO A 186 -15.64 -25.95 41.02
C PRO A 186 -15.21 -26.77 42.24
N GLY A 187 -15.39 -26.21 43.44
CA GLY A 187 -15.03 -26.85 44.71
C GLY A 187 -13.59 -26.60 45.18
N GLU A 188 -12.77 -25.91 44.39
CA GLU A 188 -11.44 -25.43 44.79
C GLU A 188 -11.43 -23.90 44.93
N ASN A 189 -10.45 -23.36 45.66
CA ASN A 189 -10.24 -21.90 45.76
C ASN A 189 -9.10 -21.43 44.84
N THR A 190 -8.78 -22.22 43.81
CA THR A 190 -7.72 -21.98 42.83
C THR A 190 -8.32 -21.22 41.64
N LYS A 191 -7.63 -20.15 41.23
CA LYS A 191 -7.97 -19.40 40.02
C LYS A 191 -6.92 -19.67 38.95
N GLN A 192 -7.35 -19.78 37.70
CA GLN A 192 -6.48 -19.99 36.56
C GLN A 192 -6.75 -18.93 35.50
N PHE A 193 -5.69 -18.39 34.90
CA PHE A 193 -5.84 -17.48 33.78
C PHE A 193 -5.84 -18.26 32.46
N ALA A 194 -6.71 -17.88 31.54
CA ALA A 194 -6.68 -18.35 30.17
C ALA A 194 -6.76 -17.19 29.18
N ARG A 195 -6.04 -17.32 28.07
CA ARG A 195 -6.07 -16.36 26.96
C ARG A 195 -6.76 -16.97 25.75
N ILE A 196 -7.63 -16.19 25.12
CA ILE A 196 -8.20 -16.50 23.81
C ILE A 196 -7.83 -15.40 22.83
N LYS A 197 -7.02 -15.72 21.81
CA LYS A 197 -6.69 -14.77 20.74
C LYS A 197 -7.86 -14.69 19.74
N LEU A 198 -8.28 -13.48 19.37
CA LEU A 198 -9.26 -13.29 18.29
C LEU A 198 -8.59 -13.56 16.92
N PRO A 199 -9.08 -14.52 16.12
CA PRO A 199 -8.44 -14.91 14.86
C PRO A 199 -8.44 -13.78 13.82
N ASP A 200 -7.30 -13.52 13.18
CA ASP A 200 -7.12 -12.40 12.24
C ASP A 200 -7.92 -12.57 10.91
N GLY A 201 -8.32 -13.81 10.58
CA GLY A 201 -9.11 -14.12 9.38
C GLY A 201 -10.62 -13.87 9.52
N LEU A 202 -11.10 -13.54 10.72
CA LEU A 202 -12.52 -13.30 10.99
C LEU A 202 -12.86 -11.81 10.99
N PRO A 203 -14.08 -11.42 10.57
CA PRO A 203 -14.51 -10.03 10.61
C PRO A 203 -14.59 -9.54 12.06
N ARG A 204 -14.07 -8.34 12.35
CA ARG A 204 -14.17 -7.74 13.69
C ARG A 204 -15.56 -7.19 14.00
N MET A 205 -16.30 -6.83 12.96
CA MET A 205 -17.71 -6.45 13.03
C MET A 205 -18.53 -7.52 12.29
N VAL A 206 -19.18 -8.44 12.98
CA VAL A 206 -19.88 -9.56 12.35
C VAL A 206 -21.25 -9.09 11.82
N PRO A 207 -21.53 -9.19 10.49
CA PRO A 207 -22.84 -8.84 9.95
C PRO A 207 -23.94 -9.81 10.42
N VAL A 208 -25.04 -9.26 10.95
CA VAL A 208 -26.22 -10.00 11.41
C VAL A 208 -27.47 -9.53 10.64
N PRO A 209 -27.73 -10.04 9.43
CA PRO A 209 -28.88 -9.59 8.66
C PRO A 209 -30.20 -10.02 9.32
N HIS A 210 -31.26 -9.20 9.18
CA HIS A 210 -32.62 -9.51 9.66
C HIS A 210 -33.13 -10.88 9.22
N SER A 211 -32.77 -11.31 8.01
CA SER A 211 -33.00 -12.67 7.54
C SER A 211 -31.77 -13.19 6.80
N GLY A 212 -31.58 -14.51 6.75
CA GLY A 212 -30.49 -15.17 6.03
C GLY A 212 -29.22 -15.44 6.84
N ARG A 213 -28.07 -15.60 6.15
CA ARG A 213 -26.83 -16.12 6.76
C ARG A 213 -26.07 -15.02 7.53
N VAL A 214 -25.75 -15.27 8.80
CA VAL A 214 -24.82 -14.47 9.60
C VAL A 214 -23.43 -14.46 8.95
N GLY A 215 -22.69 -13.37 9.11
CA GLY A 215 -21.38 -13.19 8.46
C GLY A 215 -21.47 -12.57 7.06
N VAL A 216 -22.68 -12.36 6.52
CA VAL A 216 -22.89 -11.85 5.16
C VAL A 216 -23.78 -10.62 5.17
N THR A 217 -23.33 -9.57 4.49
CA THR A 217 -24.16 -8.39 4.20
C THR A 217 -25.11 -8.68 3.02
N GLN A 218 -26.42 -8.56 3.26
CA GLN A 218 -27.44 -8.77 2.21
C GLN A 218 -27.98 -7.46 1.64
N ASP A 219 -28.53 -6.61 2.51
CA ASP A 219 -28.97 -5.27 2.15
C ASP A 219 -27.89 -4.26 2.59
N PRO A 220 -27.17 -3.63 1.65
CA PRO A 220 -26.17 -2.64 2.01
C PRO A 220 -26.76 -1.43 2.75
N LYS A 221 -28.06 -1.14 2.60
CA LYS A 221 -28.72 0.00 3.25
C LYS A 221 -29.18 -0.28 4.68
N ARG A 222 -29.30 -1.54 5.07
CA ARG A 222 -29.75 -1.97 6.40
C ARG A 222 -28.88 -3.09 6.89
N ILE A 223 -27.81 -2.73 7.59
CA ILE A 223 -26.81 -3.65 8.08
C ILE A 223 -26.77 -3.54 9.60
N ARG A 224 -26.89 -4.69 10.28
CA ARG A 224 -26.61 -4.80 11.71
C ARG A 224 -25.30 -5.52 11.89
N PHE A 225 -24.47 -5.03 12.80
CA PHE A 225 -23.20 -5.63 13.19
C PHE A 225 -23.23 -5.96 14.67
N VAL A 226 -22.51 -7.01 15.06
CA VAL A 226 -22.11 -7.25 16.45
C VAL A 226 -20.59 -7.41 16.50
N PRO A 227 -19.89 -6.81 17.47
CA PRO A 227 -18.46 -7.00 17.62
C PRO A 227 -18.11 -8.49 17.83
N LEU A 228 -17.11 -8.99 17.12
CA LEU A 228 -16.71 -10.41 17.22
C LEU A 228 -16.35 -10.82 18.65
N TRP A 229 -15.68 -9.94 19.39
CA TRP A 229 -15.24 -10.23 20.75
C TRP A 229 -16.41 -10.51 21.70
N GLN A 230 -17.53 -9.79 21.57
CA GLN A 230 -18.73 -10.05 22.37
C GLN A 230 -19.37 -11.40 22.03
N LEU A 231 -19.25 -11.87 20.78
CA LEU A 231 -19.73 -13.19 20.41
C LEU A 231 -18.90 -14.30 21.07
N VAL A 232 -17.58 -14.10 21.10
CA VAL A 232 -16.66 -15.03 21.76
C VAL A 232 -16.89 -15.04 23.26
N GLU A 233 -17.06 -13.86 23.87
CA GLU A 233 -17.32 -13.72 25.29
C GLU A 233 -18.66 -14.35 25.69
N ALA A 234 -19.75 -14.06 24.96
CA ALA A 234 -21.07 -14.62 25.25
C ALA A 234 -21.12 -16.15 25.15
N ASN A 235 -20.25 -16.75 24.33
CA ASN A 235 -20.17 -18.19 24.12
C ASN A 235 -18.92 -18.83 24.76
N ILE A 236 -18.22 -18.12 25.65
CA ILE A 236 -16.90 -18.54 26.15
C ILE A 236 -16.94 -19.83 26.97
N GLY A 237 -18.08 -20.14 27.59
CA GLY A 237 -18.29 -21.38 28.34
C GLY A 237 -18.14 -22.64 27.48
N ALA A 238 -18.38 -22.58 26.17
CA ALA A 238 -18.16 -23.69 25.25
C ALA A 238 -16.67 -24.09 25.18
N LEU A 239 -15.75 -23.13 25.40
CA LEU A 239 -14.30 -23.35 25.34
C LEU A 239 -13.73 -23.91 26.65
N PHE A 240 -14.47 -23.82 27.76
CA PHE A 240 -14.02 -24.24 29.09
C PHE A 240 -15.05 -25.13 29.80
N PRO A 241 -15.37 -26.32 29.23
CA PRO A 241 -16.35 -27.22 29.82
C PRO A 241 -15.92 -27.65 31.22
N GLY A 242 -16.81 -27.47 32.21
CA GLY A 242 -16.59 -27.88 33.60
C GLY A 242 -15.83 -26.86 34.47
N MET A 243 -15.45 -25.71 33.91
CA MET A 243 -14.85 -24.60 34.65
C MET A 243 -15.89 -23.51 34.94
N GLU A 244 -15.72 -22.76 36.03
CA GLU A 244 -16.50 -21.56 36.31
C GLU A 244 -15.80 -20.34 35.69
N ILE A 245 -16.51 -19.56 34.87
CA ILE A 245 -15.98 -18.28 34.36
C ILE A 245 -16.19 -17.23 35.44
N LEU A 246 -15.11 -16.80 36.09
CA LEU A 246 -15.14 -15.82 37.17
C LEU A 246 -15.14 -14.38 36.62
N ASP A 247 -14.37 -14.16 35.56
CA ASP A 247 -14.21 -12.86 34.92
C ASP A 247 -13.68 -13.00 33.49
N SER A 248 -13.96 -12.04 32.63
CA SER A 248 -13.36 -11.91 31.31
C SER A 248 -13.15 -10.44 30.96
N ALA A 249 -12.08 -10.15 30.23
CA ALA A 249 -11.94 -8.83 29.62
C ALA A 249 -11.20 -8.84 28.27
N LEU A 250 -11.61 -7.94 27.39
CA LEU A 250 -10.94 -7.62 26.15
C LEU A 250 -9.67 -6.81 26.42
N PHE A 251 -8.55 -7.27 25.88
CA PHE A 251 -7.31 -6.53 25.89
C PHE A 251 -6.56 -6.62 24.56
N ARG A 252 -5.70 -5.63 24.31
CA ARG A 252 -4.81 -5.60 23.15
C ARG A 252 -3.42 -5.12 23.54
N LEU A 253 -2.41 -5.89 23.15
CA LEU A 253 -1.02 -5.61 23.50
C LEU A 253 -0.28 -4.93 22.34
N THR A 254 0.44 -3.86 22.64
CA THR A 254 1.43 -3.27 21.73
C THR A 254 2.83 -3.51 22.27
N ARG A 255 3.73 -3.95 21.39
CA ARG A 255 5.15 -4.16 21.66
C ARG A 255 6.01 -3.20 20.84
N GLY A 256 7.23 -2.94 21.31
CA GLY A 256 8.21 -2.22 20.52
C GLY A 256 8.46 -2.88 19.16
N ALA A 257 8.85 -2.09 18.16
CA ALA A 257 9.53 -2.60 16.98
C ALA A 257 11.03 -2.55 17.31
N GLY A 258 11.61 -3.69 17.72
CA GLY A 258 13.01 -3.77 18.18
C GLY A 258 13.98 -2.95 17.33
N LEU A 259 15.02 -2.39 17.99
CA LEU A 259 15.96 -1.43 17.41
C LEU A 259 16.47 -1.84 16.01
N GLU A 260 16.57 -0.84 15.13
CA GLU A 260 17.61 -0.86 14.08
C GLU A 260 18.92 -0.63 14.84
N THR A 261 19.80 -1.63 14.96
CA THR A 261 21.22 -1.36 15.20
C THR A 261 21.70 -0.58 13.99
N GLY A 262 21.83 0.72 14.17
CA GLY A 262 22.05 1.65 13.08
C GLY A 262 22.82 2.85 13.59
N GLU A 263 24.03 2.56 14.09
CA GLU A 263 25.19 3.45 14.11
C GLU A 263 26.49 2.67 14.43
N ASP A 264 26.44 1.45 15.01
CA ASP A 264 27.65 0.73 15.48
C ASP A 264 27.93 -0.68 14.89
N ASP A 265 27.07 -1.26 14.03
CA ASP A 265 27.33 -2.58 13.40
C ASP A 265 27.72 -2.42 11.91
N ASP A 266 28.92 -1.89 11.66
CA ASP A 266 29.53 -1.75 10.33
C ASP A 266 30.36 -2.98 9.89
N ASP A 267 30.41 -4.04 10.71
CA ASP A 267 31.35 -5.17 10.53
C ASP A 267 30.74 -6.49 10.00
N GLU A 268 29.47 -6.52 9.55
CA GLU A 268 28.92 -7.72 8.90
C GLU A 268 29.00 -7.66 7.36
N PRO A 269 29.72 -8.60 6.70
CA PRO A 269 29.96 -8.57 5.25
C PRO A 269 28.76 -8.98 4.38
N ASP A 270 27.62 -9.42 4.93
CA ASP A 270 26.41 -9.79 4.18
C ASP A 270 25.14 -9.08 4.70
N LEU A 271 24.75 -8.01 3.99
CA LEU A 271 23.55 -7.22 4.27
C LEU A 271 22.26 -8.06 4.32
N MET A 272 22.19 -9.16 3.55
CA MET A 272 20.99 -10.00 3.50
C MET A 272 20.84 -10.81 4.80
N SER A 273 21.93 -11.39 5.32
CA SER A 273 21.90 -12.16 6.58
C SER A 273 21.64 -11.30 7.81
N THR A 274 22.15 -10.06 7.84
CA THR A 274 21.88 -9.11 8.93
C THR A 274 20.38 -8.80 9.02
N VAL A 275 19.74 -8.50 7.88
CA VAL A 275 18.30 -8.19 7.81
C VAL A 275 17.45 -9.39 8.25
N GLU A 276 17.82 -10.62 7.86
CA GLU A 276 17.13 -11.84 8.31
C GLU A 276 17.24 -12.04 9.83
N THR A 277 18.40 -11.72 10.42
CA THR A 277 18.65 -11.82 11.87
C THR A 277 17.90 -10.74 12.66
N GLU A 278 17.88 -9.49 12.18
CA GLU A 278 17.08 -8.40 12.74
C GLU A 278 15.59 -8.75 12.76
N LEU A 279 15.06 -9.30 11.66
CA LEU A 279 13.66 -9.75 11.56
C LEU A 279 13.31 -10.82 12.61
N ALA A 280 14.26 -11.69 12.97
CA ALA A 280 14.08 -12.68 14.01
C ALA A 280 14.09 -12.05 15.41
N ARG A 281 15.02 -11.11 15.69
CA ARG A 281 15.12 -10.41 16.99
C ARG A 281 13.91 -9.51 17.28
N ARG A 282 13.31 -8.89 16.25
CA ARG A 282 12.09 -8.06 16.39
C ARG A 282 10.90 -8.78 17.03
N ARG A 283 10.85 -10.12 16.98
CA ARG A 283 9.80 -10.90 17.66
C ARG A 283 9.81 -10.77 19.19
N PHE A 284 10.92 -10.30 19.79
CA PHE A 284 11.12 -10.29 21.24
C PHE A 284 11.16 -8.91 21.88
N ALA A 285 10.74 -7.86 21.18
CA ALA A 285 10.67 -6.52 21.76
C ALA A 285 9.65 -6.47 22.94
N GLY A 286 10.01 -5.69 23.97
CA GLY A 286 9.20 -5.51 25.18
C GLY A 286 7.81 -4.95 24.90
N ALA A 287 6.86 -5.26 25.79
CA ALA A 287 5.54 -4.64 25.77
C ALA A 287 5.64 -3.15 26.14
N VAL A 288 4.82 -2.30 25.51
CA VAL A 288 4.86 -0.83 25.73
C VAL A 288 3.50 -0.20 25.97
N ARG A 289 2.41 -0.89 25.64
CA ARG A 289 1.04 -0.43 25.88
C ARG A 289 0.10 -1.62 26.00
N LEU A 290 -0.75 -1.59 27.02
CA LEU A 290 -1.86 -2.52 27.21
C LEU A 290 -3.17 -1.74 27.08
N GLU A 291 -3.94 -2.02 26.04
CA GLU A 291 -5.29 -1.45 25.88
C GLU A 291 -6.30 -2.41 26.51
N MET A 292 -7.22 -1.90 27.32
CA MET A 292 -8.24 -2.70 28.01
C MET A 292 -9.60 -1.99 28.01
N GLU A 293 -10.68 -2.75 28.17
CA GLU A 293 -12.03 -2.18 28.28
C GLU A 293 -12.31 -1.65 29.70
N PRO A 294 -13.24 -0.70 29.87
CA PRO A 294 -13.51 -0.07 31.16
C PRO A 294 -13.90 -1.04 32.29
N GLU A 295 -14.63 -2.10 31.95
CA GLU A 295 -15.20 -3.08 32.89
C GLU A 295 -14.20 -4.13 33.38
N SER A 296 -12.95 -4.11 32.90
CA SER A 296 -11.91 -5.07 33.29
C SER A 296 -11.67 -5.09 34.80
N SER A 297 -11.69 -6.27 35.44
CA SER A 297 -11.38 -6.34 36.87
C SER A 297 -9.95 -5.92 37.19
N LEU A 298 -9.76 -5.37 38.40
CA LEU A 298 -8.43 -5.04 38.91
C LEU A 298 -7.53 -6.28 39.01
N GLU A 299 -8.10 -7.45 39.28
CA GLU A 299 -7.37 -8.71 39.38
C GLU A 299 -6.78 -9.14 38.03
N LEU A 300 -7.60 -9.16 36.97
CA LEU A 300 -7.14 -9.49 35.63
C LEU A 300 -6.11 -8.46 35.12
N ARG A 301 -6.34 -7.17 35.38
CA ARG A 301 -5.41 -6.09 35.03
C ARG A 301 -4.06 -6.26 35.72
N SER A 302 -4.05 -6.45 37.03
CA SER A 302 -2.81 -6.65 37.81
C SER A 302 -2.05 -7.87 37.31
N LEU A 303 -2.74 -8.99 37.09
CA LEU A 303 -2.13 -10.21 36.55
C LEU A 303 -1.47 -9.95 35.19
N LEU A 304 -2.17 -9.29 34.26
CA LEU A 304 -1.61 -8.98 32.94
C LEU A 304 -0.42 -8.02 33.02
N LEU A 305 -0.46 -7.03 33.91
CA LEU A 305 0.66 -6.08 34.08
C LEU A 305 1.90 -6.76 34.63
N ASP A 306 1.75 -7.60 35.66
CA ASP A 306 2.85 -8.32 36.28
C ASP A 306 3.51 -9.29 35.28
N GLU A 307 2.70 -10.10 34.59
CA GLU A 307 3.18 -11.09 33.60
C GLU A 307 3.80 -10.44 32.35
N LEU A 308 3.34 -9.23 31.98
CA LEU A 308 3.88 -8.50 30.83
C LEU A 308 5.01 -7.54 31.19
N GLY A 309 5.34 -7.38 32.47
CA GLY A 309 6.35 -6.45 32.97
C GLY A 309 6.00 -4.99 32.66
N LEU A 310 4.73 -4.63 32.69
CA LEU A 310 4.24 -3.30 32.34
C LEU A 310 3.89 -2.49 33.60
N PRO A 311 4.22 -1.18 33.64
CA PRO A 311 3.75 -0.30 34.71
C PRO A 311 2.28 0.08 34.51
N GLU A 312 1.62 0.49 35.60
CA GLU A 312 0.20 0.87 35.60
C GLU A 312 -0.15 2.00 34.61
N ASN A 313 0.78 2.92 34.36
CA ASN A 313 0.61 4.01 33.40
C ASN A 313 0.76 3.58 31.93
N ALA A 314 1.11 2.32 31.64
CA ALA A 314 1.08 1.73 30.30
C ALA A 314 -0.31 1.22 29.90
N VAL A 315 -1.27 1.19 30.84
CA VAL A 315 -2.65 0.82 30.57
C VAL A 315 -3.40 1.99 29.95
N MET A 316 -4.08 1.73 28.84
CA MET A 316 -5.00 2.66 28.21
C MET A 316 -6.40 2.05 28.17
N VAL A 317 -7.32 2.65 28.93
CA VAL A 317 -8.74 2.27 28.86
C VAL A 317 -9.32 2.80 27.54
N ARG A 318 -9.97 1.93 26.78
CA ARG A 318 -10.60 2.28 25.49
C ARG A 318 -12.03 1.80 25.44
N THR A 319 -12.90 2.67 24.92
CA THR A 319 -14.32 2.37 24.70
C THR A 319 -14.65 2.24 23.22
N SER A 320 -13.95 2.97 22.34
CA SER A 320 -14.07 2.80 20.89
C SER A 320 -13.43 1.50 20.41
N PRO A 321 -13.75 1.00 19.20
CA PRO A 321 -13.11 -0.21 18.66
C PRO A 321 -11.57 -0.16 18.75
N PHE A 322 -10.97 -1.22 19.28
CA PHE A 322 -9.53 -1.26 19.57
C PHE A 322 -8.71 -1.29 18.28
N GLU A 323 -9.15 -2.09 17.31
CA GLU A 323 -8.41 -2.36 16.09
C GLU A 323 -8.81 -1.45 14.93
N PRO A 324 -7.83 -0.94 14.14
CA PRO A 324 -8.09 -0.26 12.87
C PRO A 324 -8.97 -1.07 11.90
N ALA A 325 -8.87 -2.41 11.93
CA ALA A 325 -9.62 -3.32 11.07
C ALA A 325 -11.13 -3.15 11.22
N ALA A 326 -11.63 -2.92 12.44
CA ALA A 326 -13.05 -2.70 12.68
C ALA A 326 -13.57 -1.44 11.97
N TYR A 327 -12.83 -0.34 12.04
CA TYR A 327 -13.18 0.91 11.35
C TYR A 327 -13.12 0.74 9.82
N HIS A 328 -12.06 0.12 9.31
CA HIS A 328 -11.91 -0.07 7.87
C HIS A 328 -13.01 -0.96 7.28
N GLN A 329 -13.39 -2.03 7.99
CA GLN A 329 -14.49 -2.89 7.60
C GLN A 329 -15.81 -2.10 7.44
N LEU A 330 -16.11 -1.19 8.38
CA LEU A 330 -17.27 -0.31 8.29
C LEU A 330 -17.13 0.75 7.19
N ALA A 331 -15.92 1.30 7.03
CA ALA A 331 -15.67 2.32 6.04
C ALA A 331 -15.76 1.78 4.59
N ASP A 332 -15.46 0.50 4.39
CA ASP A 332 -15.42 -0.18 3.09
C ASP A 332 -16.78 -0.74 2.64
N LEU A 333 -17.85 -0.53 3.43
CA LEU A 333 -19.22 -0.94 3.08
C LEU A 333 -19.62 -0.40 1.71
N ALA A 334 -20.36 -1.20 0.93
CA ALA A 334 -20.84 -0.83 -0.39
C ALA A 334 -22.00 0.19 -0.34
N ARG A 335 -21.74 1.39 0.20
CA ARG A 335 -22.70 2.49 0.39
C ARG A 335 -22.24 3.76 -0.33
N PRO A 336 -22.45 3.86 -1.65
CA PRO A 336 -22.05 5.02 -2.45
C PRO A 336 -22.67 6.34 -1.99
N ASP A 337 -23.81 6.30 -1.30
CA ASP A 337 -24.48 7.45 -0.68
C ASP A 337 -23.73 7.98 0.56
N LEU A 338 -22.95 7.13 1.23
CA LEU A 338 -22.13 7.49 2.39
C LEU A 338 -20.63 7.58 2.09
N GLN A 339 -20.22 7.24 0.86
CA GLN A 339 -18.84 7.25 0.40
C GLN A 339 -18.58 8.43 -0.52
N ARG A 340 -17.33 8.89 -0.52
CA ARG A 340 -16.87 9.80 -1.56
C ARG A 340 -16.88 9.09 -2.92
N LYS A 341 -17.27 9.81 -3.97
CA LYS A 341 -17.13 9.34 -5.35
C LYS A 341 -15.67 8.98 -5.63
N LYS A 342 -15.43 7.73 -6.04
CA LYS A 342 -14.10 7.25 -6.42
C LYS A 342 -13.49 8.15 -7.50
N TRP A 343 -12.25 8.55 -7.28
CA TRP A 343 -11.50 9.32 -8.27
C TRP A 343 -10.99 8.36 -9.33
N HIS A 344 -11.17 8.75 -10.59
CA HIS A 344 -10.62 8.04 -11.73
C HIS A 344 -9.53 8.93 -12.31
N PRO A 345 -8.26 8.54 -12.20
CA PRO A 345 -7.14 9.32 -12.73
C PRO A 345 -7.30 9.60 -14.22
N THR A 346 -6.84 10.78 -14.65
CA THR A 346 -6.90 11.18 -16.06
C THR A 346 -5.61 10.82 -16.78
N VAL A 347 -5.67 10.45 -18.07
CA VAL A 347 -4.45 10.29 -18.86
C VAL A 347 -3.79 11.66 -19.06
N PRO A 348 -2.48 11.83 -18.80
CA PRO A 348 -1.76 13.07 -19.08
C PRO A 348 -2.02 13.53 -20.51
N HIS A 349 -2.32 14.82 -20.69
CA HIS A 349 -2.85 15.33 -21.96
C HIS A 349 -1.97 14.98 -23.17
N ARG A 350 -0.64 15.15 -23.04
CA ARG A 350 0.32 14.85 -24.11
C ARG A 350 0.43 13.36 -24.46
N LEU A 351 -0.13 12.46 -23.64
CA LEU A 351 -0.10 11.01 -23.86
C LEU A 351 -1.40 10.43 -24.44
N ARG A 352 -2.50 11.19 -24.51
CA ARG A 352 -3.83 10.66 -24.89
C ARG A 352 -3.91 10.09 -26.30
N ASP A 353 -3.42 10.86 -27.28
CA ASP A 353 -3.48 10.50 -28.69
C ASP A 353 -2.13 10.00 -29.22
N ASN A 354 -1.15 9.83 -28.32
CA ASN A 354 0.22 9.49 -28.69
C ASN A 354 0.60 8.10 -28.21
N ASN A 355 0.77 7.20 -29.18
CA ASN A 355 1.15 5.81 -28.94
C ASN A 355 2.67 5.64 -28.69
N ASP A 356 3.50 6.65 -28.96
CA ASP A 356 4.94 6.61 -28.68
C ASP A 356 5.32 7.62 -27.58
N ILE A 357 5.42 7.13 -26.35
CA ILE A 357 5.80 7.94 -25.18
C ILE A 357 7.17 8.60 -25.35
N PHE A 358 8.12 7.96 -26.03
CA PHE A 358 9.45 8.54 -26.25
C PHE A 358 9.40 9.73 -27.21
N SER A 359 8.54 9.69 -28.24
CA SER A 359 8.28 10.86 -29.10
C SER A 359 7.76 12.04 -28.30
N VAL A 360 6.86 11.79 -27.34
CA VAL A 360 6.33 12.84 -26.47
C VAL A 360 7.45 13.46 -25.63
N ILE A 361 8.28 12.63 -24.98
CA ILE A 361 9.38 13.12 -24.14
C ILE A 361 10.42 13.91 -24.97
N ARG A 362 10.70 13.48 -26.21
CA ARG A 362 11.60 14.23 -27.12
C ARG A 362 11.12 15.62 -27.48
N ALA A 363 9.81 15.83 -27.53
CA ALA A 363 9.23 17.14 -27.86
C ALA A 363 9.35 18.14 -26.69
N GLY A 364 9.70 17.66 -25.49
CA GLY A 364 9.85 18.46 -24.27
C GLY A 364 9.48 17.65 -23.04
N ASP A 365 9.98 18.04 -21.88
CA ASP A 365 9.77 17.31 -20.63
C ASP A 365 8.29 17.07 -20.34
N LEU A 366 7.97 15.91 -19.77
CA LEU A 366 6.62 15.51 -19.43
C LEU A 366 6.47 15.45 -17.90
N PHE A 367 5.69 16.38 -17.35
CA PHE A 367 5.30 16.39 -15.95
C PHE A 367 4.10 15.47 -15.70
N VAL A 368 4.13 14.72 -14.61
CA VAL A 368 3.04 13.86 -14.15
C VAL A 368 2.70 14.14 -12.70
N HIS A 369 1.41 14.13 -12.34
CA HIS A 369 0.91 14.39 -10.99
C HIS A 369 -0.12 13.34 -10.57
N HIS A 370 0.34 12.31 -9.86
CA HIS A 370 -0.50 11.25 -9.29
C HIS A 370 -1.13 11.73 -7.98
N PRO A 371 -2.32 11.25 -7.57
CA PRO A 371 -3.20 10.33 -8.28
C PRO A 371 -4.14 11.05 -9.28
N TYR A 372 -4.00 12.36 -9.47
CA TYR A 372 -4.85 13.14 -10.37
C TYR A 372 -4.73 12.68 -11.83
N GLU A 373 -3.51 12.34 -12.21
CA GLU A 373 -3.16 11.72 -13.47
C GLU A 373 -2.89 10.23 -13.29
N SER A 374 -3.05 9.47 -14.38
CA SER A 374 -2.92 8.02 -14.40
C SER A 374 -1.45 7.61 -14.34
N PHE A 375 -1.07 6.92 -13.26
CA PHE A 375 0.25 6.31 -13.11
C PHE A 375 0.47 5.18 -14.12
N HIS A 376 -0.57 4.40 -14.39
CA HIS A 376 -0.59 3.32 -15.38
C HIS A 376 -0.26 3.87 -16.77
N ASP A 377 -0.97 4.92 -17.20
CA ASP A 377 -0.83 5.47 -18.56
C ASP A 377 0.39 6.38 -18.72
N SER A 378 1.21 6.56 -17.67
CA SER A 378 2.37 7.45 -17.67
C SER A 378 3.68 6.73 -17.33
N VAL A 379 3.98 6.51 -16.04
CA VAL A 379 5.28 6.00 -15.56
C VAL A 379 5.37 4.50 -15.75
N GLU A 380 4.29 3.78 -15.48
CA GLU A 380 4.21 2.34 -15.74
C GLU A 380 4.30 2.06 -17.25
N ARG A 381 3.53 2.80 -18.05
CA ARG A 381 3.64 2.77 -19.51
C ARG A 381 5.05 3.06 -20.01
N PHE A 382 5.77 4.03 -19.44
CA PHE A 382 7.16 4.33 -19.83
C PHE A 382 8.08 3.10 -19.70
N VAL A 383 7.99 2.37 -18.58
CA VAL A 383 8.79 1.15 -18.37
C VAL A 383 8.30 -0.01 -19.22
N ASN A 384 6.98 -0.17 -19.35
CA ASN A 384 6.38 -1.22 -20.17
C ASN A 384 6.72 -1.05 -21.67
N ASP A 385 6.58 0.15 -22.21
CA ASP A 385 6.91 0.46 -23.61
C ASP A 385 8.42 0.28 -23.84
N ALA A 386 9.27 0.63 -22.86
CA ALA A 386 10.71 0.37 -22.93
C ALA A 386 11.04 -1.13 -22.96
N ALA A 387 10.34 -1.95 -22.19
CA ALA A 387 10.54 -3.38 -22.15
C ALA A 387 10.22 -4.06 -23.48
N HIS A 388 9.22 -3.55 -24.21
CA HIS A 388 8.75 -4.12 -25.48
C HIS A 388 9.33 -3.46 -26.74
N ASP A 389 10.09 -2.37 -26.62
CA ASP A 389 10.73 -1.71 -27.77
C ASP A 389 12.08 -2.36 -28.11
N ASP A 390 12.20 -2.93 -29.31
CA ASP A 390 13.44 -3.55 -29.83
C ASP A 390 14.61 -2.57 -29.94
N LYS A 391 14.35 -1.26 -29.98
CA LYS A 391 15.40 -0.22 -29.99
C LYS A 391 15.97 0.03 -28.60
N VAL A 392 15.30 -0.38 -27.54
CA VAL A 392 15.81 -0.21 -26.17
C VAL A 392 16.88 -1.24 -25.90
N VAL A 393 18.05 -0.77 -25.48
CA VAL A 393 19.22 -1.61 -25.19
C VAL A 393 19.43 -1.84 -23.71
N ALA A 394 18.97 -0.92 -22.85
CA ALA A 394 19.12 -1.05 -21.40
C ALA A 394 18.04 -0.29 -20.61
N ILE A 395 17.73 -0.82 -19.42
CA ILE A 395 16.84 -0.20 -18.44
C ILE A 395 17.52 -0.25 -17.07
N LYS A 396 17.59 0.88 -16.36
CA LYS A 396 18.04 0.95 -14.96
C LYS A 396 16.91 1.50 -14.09
N GLN A 397 16.66 0.90 -12.92
CA GLN A 397 15.57 1.35 -12.05
C GLN A 397 15.88 1.17 -10.56
N THR A 398 15.42 2.10 -9.72
CA THR A 398 15.46 2.00 -8.26
C THR A 398 14.15 1.43 -7.71
N LEU A 399 14.21 0.45 -6.81
CA LEU A 399 13.08 -0.23 -6.18
C LEU A 399 13.19 -0.13 -4.65
N TYR A 400 12.38 0.74 -4.04
CA TYR A 400 12.38 0.96 -2.58
C TYR A 400 11.31 0.13 -1.86
N ARG A 401 10.10 0.08 -2.42
CA ARG A 401 8.92 -0.62 -1.88
C ARG A 401 8.02 -1.05 -3.02
N THR A 402 7.95 -2.35 -3.30
CA THR A 402 7.16 -2.88 -4.41
C THR A 402 6.73 -4.31 -4.09
N THR A 403 5.54 -4.70 -4.51
CA THR A 403 5.07 -6.08 -4.37
C THR A 403 5.57 -6.95 -5.53
N SER A 404 5.71 -8.25 -5.30
CA SER A 404 6.11 -9.24 -6.32
C SER A 404 5.14 -9.34 -7.51
N ASP A 405 3.95 -8.77 -7.39
CA ASP A 405 2.90 -8.72 -8.42
C ASP A 405 2.80 -7.33 -9.08
N SER A 406 3.79 -6.46 -8.87
CA SER A 406 3.85 -5.16 -9.53
C SER A 406 4.14 -5.30 -11.03
N PRO A 407 3.38 -4.61 -11.91
CA PRO A 407 3.60 -4.60 -13.36
C PRO A 407 5.02 -4.16 -13.77
N PHE A 408 5.71 -3.37 -12.94
CA PHE A 408 7.10 -2.99 -13.17
C PHE A 408 8.02 -4.21 -13.18
N ILE A 409 7.80 -5.15 -12.27
CA ILE A 409 8.63 -6.35 -12.13
C ILE A 409 8.45 -7.25 -13.34
N GLU A 410 7.22 -7.43 -13.80
CA GLU A 410 6.93 -8.18 -15.03
C GLU A 410 7.58 -7.54 -16.26
N SER A 411 7.51 -6.20 -16.37
CA SER A 411 8.14 -5.46 -17.47
C SER A 411 9.66 -5.59 -17.46
N LEU A 412 10.28 -5.48 -16.29
CA LEU A 412 11.74 -5.61 -16.12
C LEU A 412 12.23 -7.04 -16.41
N ILE A 413 11.50 -8.05 -15.95
CA ILE A 413 11.76 -9.46 -16.29
C ILE A 413 11.67 -9.67 -17.80
N HIS A 414 10.60 -9.18 -18.43
CA HIS A 414 10.43 -9.31 -19.88
C HIS A 414 11.56 -8.64 -20.66
N ALA A 415 11.99 -7.44 -20.23
CA ALA A 415 13.11 -6.75 -20.85
C ALA A 415 14.41 -7.56 -20.78
N ALA A 416 14.70 -8.17 -19.62
CA ALA A 416 15.88 -9.02 -19.43
C ALA A 416 15.82 -10.30 -20.27
N GLU A 417 14.65 -10.98 -20.31
CA GLU A 417 14.43 -12.16 -21.14
C GLU A 417 14.51 -11.85 -22.65
N ALA A 418 14.18 -10.62 -23.05
CA ALA A 418 14.35 -10.10 -24.41
C ALA A 418 15.81 -9.70 -24.73
N GLY A 419 16.75 -9.92 -23.81
CA GLY A 419 18.18 -9.65 -24.01
C GLY A 419 18.62 -8.20 -23.77
N LYS A 420 17.74 -7.35 -23.21
CA LYS A 420 18.10 -5.97 -22.82
C LYS A 420 18.93 -6.00 -21.54
N GLN A 421 19.85 -5.07 -21.37
CA GLN A 421 20.59 -4.95 -20.09
C GLN A 421 19.69 -4.30 -19.05
N VAL A 422 19.24 -5.07 -18.06
CA VAL A 422 18.38 -4.57 -16.98
C VAL A 422 19.16 -4.53 -15.68
N ALA A 423 19.22 -3.37 -15.02
CA ALA A 423 19.82 -3.21 -13.71
C ALA A 423 18.81 -2.64 -12.71
N CYS A 424 18.65 -3.29 -11.56
CA CYS A 424 17.73 -2.87 -10.52
C CYS A 424 18.47 -2.65 -9.20
N LEU A 425 18.30 -1.48 -8.60
CA LEU A 425 18.75 -1.25 -7.23
C LEU A 425 17.60 -1.54 -6.27
N VAL A 426 17.77 -2.51 -5.37
CA VAL A 426 16.74 -2.91 -4.40
C VAL A 426 17.18 -2.51 -2.99
N GLU A 427 16.35 -1.73 -2.29
CA GLU A 427 16.58 -1.37 -0.90
C GLU A 427 16.06 -2.46 0.05
N LEU A 428 16.96 -3.22 0.68
CA LEU A 428 16.57 -4.33 1.57
C LEU A 428 16.12 -3.86 2.97
N ARG A 429 16.59 -2.70 3.46
CA ARG A 429 16.27 -2.16 4.80
C ARG A 429 15.03 -1.25 4.79
N ALA A 430 14.14 -1.42 3.81
CA ALA A 430 12.86 -0.70 3.78
C ALA A 430 11.93 -1.24 4.88
N ARG A 431 11.62 -0.40 5.88
CA ARG A 431 10.85 -0.81 7.07
C ARG A 431 9.52 -1.46 6.70
N PHE A 432 9.29 -2.64 7.28
CA PHE A 432 8.13 -3.54 7.14
C PHE A 432 7.97 -4.23 5.79
N ASP A 433 8.86 -3.96 4.83
CA ASP A 433 8.85 -4.56 3.49
C ASP A 433 10.06 -5.48 3.28
N GLU A 434 10.91 -5.68 4.30
CA GLU A 434 12.21 -6.34 4.17
C GLU A 434 12.08 -7.75 3.58
N ARG A 435 11.17 -8.56 4.13
CA ARG A 435 10.90 -9.94 3.64
C ARG A 435 10.45 -9.96 2.17
N ASN A 436 9.62 -8.99 1.77
CA ASN A 436 9.14 -8.89 0.40
C ASN A 436 10.27 -8.47 -0.55
N ASN A 437 11.10 -7.52 -0.15
CA ASN A 437 12.21 -7.02 -0.95
C ASN A 437 13.30 -8.09 -1.17
N VAL A 438 13.59 -8.93 -0.16
CA VAL A 438 14.49 -10.09 -0.31
C VAL A 438 13.93 -11.09 -1.33
N GLY A 439 12.64 -11.42 -1.23
CA GLY A 439 11.98 -12.30 -2.20
C GLY A 439 12.00 -11.73 -3.63
N LEU A 440 11.76 -10.43 -3.75
CA LEU A 440 11.78 -9.70 -5.02
C LEU A 440 13.16 -9.73 -5.71
N ALA A 441 14.22 -9.46 -4.95
CA ALA A 441 15.59 -9.48 -5.46
C ALA A 441 15.93 -10.85 -6.08
N ARG A 442 15.64 -11.94 -5.37
CA ARG A 442 15.86 -13.31 -5.85
C ARG A 442 15.10 -13.63 -7.13
N VAL A 443 13.86 -13.12 -7.27
CA VAL A 443 13.06 -13.31 -8.49
C VAL A 443 13.71 -12.55 -9.67
N LEU A 444 14.11 -11.30 -9.49
CA LEU A 444 14.75 -10.51 -10.54
C LEU A 444 16.08 -11.13 -11.01
N GLU A 445 16.95 -11.51 -10.07
CA GLU A 445 18.25 -12.14 -10.38
C GLU A 445 18.08 -13.42 -11.21
N LYS A 446 17.10 -14.26 -10.85
CA LYS A 446 16.80 -15.51 -11.55
C LYS A 446 16.46 -15.31 -13.02
N HIS A 447 15.87 -14.17 -13.37
CA HIS A 447 15.48 -13.82 -14.75
C HIS A 447 16.53 -12.97 -15.48
N GLY A 448 17.77 -12.89 -14.97
CA GLY A 448 18.89 -12.23 -15.65
C GLY A 448 18.96 -10.72 -15.44
N VAL A 449 18.17 -10.16 -14.53
CA VAL A 449 18.29 -8.77 -14.10
C VAL A 449 19.52 -8.63 -13.19
N HIS A 450 20.37 -7.64 -13.45
CA HIS A 450 21.46 -7.30 -12.56
C HIS A 450 20.93 -6.57 -11.34
N VAL A 451 20.76 -7.29 -10.23
CA VAL A 451 20.35 -6.70 -8.96
C VAL A 451 21.56 -6.20 -8.20
N ALA A 452 21.50 -4.93 -7.80
CA ALA A 452 22.43 -4.32 -6.88
C ALA A 452 21.68 -3.98 -5.59
N TYR A 453 22.39 -4.07 -4.47
CA TYR A 453 21.92 -3.60 -3.17
C TYR A 453 22.49 -2.21 -2.92
N GLY A 454 21.79 -1.39 -2.11
CA GLY A 454 22.19 -0.02 -1.80
C GLY A 454 23.65 0.12 -1.31
N VAL A 455 24.13 1.35 -1.23
CA VAL A 455 25.47 1.63 -0.68
C VAL A 455 25.50 1.27 0.80
N VAL A 456 26.51 0.52 1.23
CA VAL A 456 26.69 0.16 2.66
C VAL A 456 26.69 1.43 3.51
N GLY A 457 25.94 1.41 4.61
CA GLY A 457 25.75 2.56 5.51
C GLY A 457 24.71 3.60 5.05
N LEU A 458 24.19 3.54 3.83
CA LEU A 458 23.20 4.51 3.31
C LEU A 458 21.95 3.81 2.77
N LYS A 459 20.76 4.30 3.19
CA LYS A 459 19.49 3.85 2.60
C LYS A 459 19.24 4.56 1.28
N THR A 460 18.95 3.83 0.20
CA THR A 460 18.62 4.42 -1.09
C THR A 460 17.13 4.70 -1.18
N HIS A 461 16.77 5.97 -1.36
CA HIS A 461 15.38 6.43 -1.36
C HIS A 461 15.04 7.34 -2.55
N CYS A 462 15.97 7.55 -3.48
CA CYS A 462 15.65 8.17 -4.77
C CYS A 462 14.73 7.29 -5.63
N LYS A 463 13.92 7.90 -6.50
CA LYS A 463 13.03 7.20 -7.42
C LYS A 463 13.35 7.56 -8.85
N LEU A 464 14.20 6.72 -9.43
CA LEU A 464 14.81 6.92 -10.73
C LEU A 464 14.50 5.75 -11.65
N SER A 465 14.24 6.05 -12.91
CA SER A 465 14.23 5.08 -13.99
C SER A 465 15.01 5.68 -15.17
N LEU A 466 15.83 4.89 -15.82
CA LEU A 466 16.64 5.30 -16.96
C LEU A 466 16.50 4.27 -18.07
N VAL A 467 16.04 4.71 -19.24
CA VAL A 467 15.91 3.90 -20.45
C VAL A 467 16.94 4.39 -21.47
N ILE A 468 17.72 3.46 -22.02
CA ILE A 468 18.70 3.74 -23.06
C ILE A 468 18.20 3.11 -24.36
N ARG A 469 17.97 3.93 -25.37
CA ARG A 469 17.35 3.56 -26.65
C ARG A 469 18.23 3.96 -27.82
N ARG A 470 18.35 3.08 -28.81
CA ARG A 470 19.06 3.33 -30.07
C ARG A 470 18.19 4.17 -31.00
N GLU A 471 18.66 5.35 -31.36
CA GLU A 471 17.93 6.29 -32.20
C GLU A 471 18.87 6.99 -33.17
N GLY A 472 18.53 7.01 -34.46
CA GLY A 472 19.39 7.57 -35.50
C GLY A 472 20.74 6.85 -35.53
N ASP A 473 21.81 7.64 -35.38
CA ASP A 473 23.21 7.22 -35.39
C ASP A 473 23.78 6.88 -33.98
N GLY A 474 22.99 7.03 -32.90
CA GLY A 474 23.50 6.93 -31.55
C GLY A 474 22.57 6.31 -30.50
N LEU A 475 23.01 6.40 -29.25
CA LEU A 475 22.20 6.06 -28.07
C LEU A 475 21.63 7.34 -27.46
N ARG A 476 20.34 7.32 -27.17
CA ARG A 476 19.64 8.37 -26.42
C ARG A 476 19.19 7.82 -25.08
N ARG A 477 19.22 8.66 -24.06
CA ARG A 477 18.78 8.34 -22.71
C ARG A 477 17.46 9.05 -22.41
N TYR A 478 16.59 8.37 -21.68
CA TYR A 478 15.33 8.90 -21.16
C TYR A 478 15.28 8.59 -19.68
N ALA A 479 15.04 9.60 -18.84
CA ALA A 479 14.98 9.44 -17.39
C ALA A 479 13.61 9.81 -16.83
N HIS A 480 13.22 9.10 -15.79
CA HIS A 480 12.17 9.50 -14.86
C HIS A 480 12.80 9.88 -13.52
N VAL A 481 12.42 11.04 -12.98
CA VAL A 481 12.75 11.45 -11.60
C VAL A 481 11.44 11.74 -10.88
N GLY A 482 11.15 11.00 -9.81
CA GLY A 482 9.89 11.08 -9.08
C GLY A 482 10.04 11.39 -7.59
N THR A 483 8.97 11.92 -6.99
CA THR A 483 8.85 12.11 -5.53
C THR A 483 8.42 10.82 -4.82
N GLY A 484 7.73 9.92 -5.53
CA GLY A 484 7.05 8.72 -5.00
C GLY A 484 7.58 7.39 -5.53
N ASN A 485 7.27 6.30 -4.82
CA ASN A 485 7.68 4.93 -5.16
C ASN A 485 6.95 4.38 -6.39
N TYR A 486 7.56 3.38 -7.04
CA TYR A 486 6.95 2.63 -8.16
C TYR A 486 5.95 1.56 -7.68
N HIS A 487 4.92 1.99 -6.94
CA HIS A 487 3.90 1.10 -6.37
C HIS A 487 2.49 1.53 -6.79
N PRO A 488 1.79 0.76 -7.65
CA PRO A 488 0.48 1.15 -8.19
C PRO A 488 -0.59 1.45 -7.13
N GLY A 489 -0.61 0.70 -6.03
CA GLY A 489 -1.54 0.92 -4.91
C GLY A 489 -1.35 2.29 -4.24
N THR A 490 -0.12 2.64 -3.82
CA THR A 490 0.15 3.95 -3.21
C THR A 490 -0.05 5.08 -4.21
N ALA A 491 0.23 4.88 -5.50
CA ALA A 491 0.03 5.89 -6.54
C ALA A 491 -1.44 6.33 -6.73
N GLN A 492 -2.41 5.61 -6.16
CA GLN A 492 -3.83 6.01 -6.13
C GLN A 492 -4.21 6.84 -4.89
N LEU A 493 -3.36 6.84 -3.85
CA LEU A 493 -3.62 7.46 -2.55
C LEU A 493 -2.65 8.61 -2.24
N TYR A 494 -1.42 8.55 -2.74
CA TYR A 494 -0.33 9.49 -2.48
C TYR A 494 -0.29 10.51 -3.60
N THR A 495 -0.15 11.79 -3.25
CA THR A 495 0.08 12.84 -4.24
C THR A 495 1.56 12.91 -4.58
N ASP A 496 1.93 12.40 -5.74
CA ASP A 496 3.31 12.32 -6.18
C ASP A 496 3.49 13.02 -7.51
N CYS A 497 4.64 13.68 -7.67
CA CYS A 497 5.01 14.35 -8.90
C CYS A 497 6.22 13.65 -9.52
N GLY A 498 6.32 13.73 -10.85
CA GLY A 498 7.47 13.20 -11.58
C GLY A 498 7.71 13.94 -12.88
N ILE A 499 8.95 13.86 -13.35
CA ILE A 499 9.37 14.38 -14.66
C ILE A 499 9.91 13.22 -15.49
N LEU A 500 9.47 13.13 -16.75
CA LEU A 500 10.05 12.29 -17.79
C LEU A 500 10.79 13.20 -18.77
N SER A 501 12.09 12.98 -18.96
CA SER A 501 12.95 13.87 -19.73
C SER A 501 13.97 13.08 -20.58
N CYS A 502 14.40 13.69 -21.68
CA CYS A 502 15.58 13.26 -22.44
C CYS A 502 16.64 14.36 -22.51
N ASP A 503 16.62 15.32 -21.57
CA ASP A 503 17.65 16.33 -21.44
C ASP A 503 19.03 15.66 -21.20
N PRO A 504 20.06 15.96 -22.02
CA PRO A 504 21.34 15.29 -21.90
C PRO A 504 22.02 15.46 -20.54
N HIS A 505 21.93 16.63 -19.90
CA HIS A 505 22.56 16.90 -18.61
C HIS A 505 21.86 16.11 -17.50
N LEU A 506 20.53 16.17 -17.43
CA LEU A 506 19.75 15.42 -16.45
C LEU A 506 19.92 13.90 -16.62
N THR A 507 19.87 13.40 -17.86
CA THR A 507 19.96 11.96 -18.11
C THR A 507 21.37 11.39 -17.92
N GLU A 508 22.42 12.20 -18.14
CA GLU A 508 23.79 11.85 -17.78
C GLU A 508 23.95 11.77 -16.25
N ASP A 509 23.48 12.78 -15.53
CA ASP A 509 23.49 12.81 -14.07
C ASP A 509 22.77 11.61 -13.45
N VAL A 510 21.58 11.25 -13.96
CA VAL A 510 20.85 10.05 -13.53
C VAL A 510 21.65 8.78 -13.80
N ALA A 511 22.31 8.69 -14.96
CA ALA A 511 23.17 7.55 -15.29
C ALA A 511 24.36 7.45 -14.31
N ASP A 512 24.94 8.58 -13.93
CA ASP A 512 26.02 8.64 -12.95
C ASP A 512 25.58 8.25 -11.55
N VAL A 513 24.36 8.64 -11.13
CA VAL A 513 23.80 8.17 -9.85
C VAL A 513 23.72 6.64 -9.85
N PHE A 514 23.23 6.02 -10.92
CA PHE A 514 23.26 4.57 -11.02
C PHE A 514 24.69 4.01 -10.94
N ASN A 515 25.68 4.65 -11.59
CA ASN A 515 27.07 4.19 -11.53
C ASN A 515 27.69 4.34 -10.13
N VAL A 516 27.32 5.38 -9.37
CA VAL A 516 27.69 5.54 -7.96
C VAL A 516 27.10 4.40 -7.13
N LEU A 517 25.82 4.10 -7.34
CA LEU A 517 25.08 3.08 -6.61
C LEU A 517 25.53 1.65 -6.92
N THR A 518 25.80 1.31 -8.19
CA THR A 518 26.14 -0.06 -8.61
C THR A 518 27.64 -0.33 -8.71
N GLY A 519 28.45 0.69 -8.99
CA GLY A 519 29.87 0.54 -9.36
C GLY A 519 30.86 1.20 -8.41
N ARG A 520 30.41 1.74 -7.27
CA ARG A 520 31.24 2.50 -6.30
C ARG A 520 32.05 3.62 -6.97
N SER A 521 31.49 4.27 -7.99
CA SER A 521 32.10 5.44 -8.63
C SER A 521 32.28 6.58 -7.62
N ARG A 522 33.42 7.27 -7.65
CA ARG A 522 33.74 8.42 -6.78
C ARG A 522 33.38 9.77 -7.42
N LYS A 523 32.45 9.81 -8.38
CA LYS A 523 32.02 11.08 -9.01
C LYS A 523 31.43 11.99 -7.94
N LYS A 524 32.04 13.17 -7.76
CA LYS A 524 31.64 14.18 -6.76
C LYS A 524 30.88 15.37 -7.34
N LYS A 525 30.89 15.52 -8.67
CA LYS A 525 30.27 16.64 -9.38
C LYS A 525 29.21 16.10 -10.32
N PHE A 526 28.01 16.64 -10.17
CA PHE A 526 26.88 16.44 -11.07
C PHE A 526 26.66 17.76 -11.82
N ASN A 527 26.02 17.70 -12.99
CA ASN A 527 25.71 18.89 -13.76
C ASN A 527 24.64 19.72 -13.05
N ASP A 528 23.55 19.06 -12.70
CA ASP A 528 22.28 19.69 -12.36
C ASP A 528 21.63 19.10 -11.11
N ILE A 529 21.68 17.77 -10.94
CA ILE A 529 20.97 17.13 -9.83
C ILE A 529 21.64 17.42 -8.49
N LEU A 530 20.80 17.52 -7.47
CA LEU A 530 21.21 17.54 -6.07
C LEU A 530 21.17 16.11 -5.55
N LEU A 531 22.32 15.56 -5.21
CA LEU A 531 22.46 14.20 -4.69
C LEU A 531 22.74 14.27 -3.19
N ALA A 532 21.92 13.62 -2.38
CA ALA A 532 22.25 13.39 -0.97
C ALA A 532 23.14 12.14 -0.84
N PRO A 533 24.12 12.14 0.08
CA PRO A 533 24.48 13.22 0.98
C PRO A 533 25.52 14.23 0.45
N GLN A 534 25.87 14.13 -0.84
CA GLN A 534 27.05 14.82 -1.38
C GLN A 534 26.86 16.33 -1.58
N THR A 535 25.82 16.74 -2.31
CA THR A 535 25.66 18.13 -2.78
C THR A 535 24.35 18.77 -2.33
N MET A 536 23.39 17.97 -1.84
CA MET A 536 22.03 18.44 -1.61
C MET A 536 21.92 19.47 -0.48
N LYS A 537 22.40 19.14 0.74
CA LYS A 537 22.31 20.04 1.90
C LYS A 537 23.03 21.36 1.65
N THR A 538 24.29 21.28 1.19
CA THR A 538 25.12 22.45 0.90
C THR A 538 24.48 23.33 -0.17
N THR A 539 23.85 22.75 -1.18
CA THR A 539 23.13 23.52 -2.21
C THR A 539 21.88 24.20 -1.66
N PHE A 540 21.05 23.52 -0.86
CA PHE A 540 19.89 24.17 -0.25
C PHE A 540 20.29 25.32 0.68
N LEU A 541 21.30 25.13 1.53
CA LEU A 541 21.83 26.19 2.39
C LEU A 541 22.31 27.40 1.57
N ARG A 542 23.06 27.16 0.49
CA ARG A 542 23.48 28.22 -0.43
C ARG A 542 22.28 28.96 -1.03
N LEU A 543 21.28 28.24 -1.55
CA LEU A 543 20.09 28.85 -2.16
C LEU A 543 19.30 29.70 -1.16
N ILE A 544 19.16 29.24 0.10
CA ILE A 544 18.50 30.02 1.16
C ILE A 544 19.29 31.29 1.49
N ASN A 545 20.62 31.20 1.59
CA ASN A 545 21.47 32.35 1.86
C ASN A 545 21.46 33.36 0.70
N GLU A 546 21.45 32.90 -0.56
CA GLU A 546 21.31 33.78 -1.73
C GLU A 546 19.99 34.58 -1.71
N GLU A 547 18.88 33.98 -1.26
CA GLU A 547 17.62 34.73 -1.08
C GLU A 547 17.76 35.80 0.02
N ALA A 548 18.46 35.50 1.11
CA ALA A 548 18.72 36.47 2.17
C ALA A 548 19.54 37.66 1.64
N GLU A 549 20.59 37.39 0.86
CA GLU A 549 21.39 38.42 0.19
C GLU A 549 20.52 39.29 -0.73
N HIS A 550 19.66 38.68 -1.56
CA HIS A 550 18.72 39.41 -2.41
C HIS A 550 17.78 40.33 -1.61
N ALA A 551 17.24 39.85 -0.49
CA ALA A 551 16.36 40.65 0.36
C ALA A 551 17.09 41.87 0.95
N THR A 552 18.33 41.69 1.44
CA THR A 552 19.12 42.79 2.02
C THR A 552 19.43 43.92 1.03
N VAL A 553 19.52 43.63 -0.27
CA VAL A 553 19.72 44.64 -1.32
C VAL A 553 18.42 45.09 -2.00
N GLY A 554 17.26 44.71 -1.44
CA GLY A 554 15.93 45.13 -1.93
C GLY A 554 15.47 44.45 -3.22
N LYS A 555 16.11 43.34 -3.64
CA LYS A 555 15.63 42.52 -4.76
C LYS A 555 14.48 41.60 -4.32
N PRO A 556 13.60 41.18 -5.25
CA PRO A 556 12.62 40.14 -4.96
C PRO A 556 13.26 38.89 -4.36
N ALA A 557 12.84 38.52 -3.15
CA ALA A 557 13.38 37.38 -2.43
C ALA A 557 12.24 36.57 -1.80
N ARG A 558 12.16 35.29 -2.15
CA ARG A 558 11.07 34.41 -1.74
C ARG A 558 11.48 32.95 -1.81
N ILE A 559 11.00 32.20 -0.82
CA ILE A 559 11.14 30.75 -0.76
C ILE A 559 9.75 30.13 -0.67
N TRP A 560 9.45 29.24 -1.61
CA TRP A 560 8.31 28.33 -1.51
C TRP A 560 8.82 26.91 -1.43
N ALA A 561 8.38 26.15 -0.44
CA ALA A 561 8.73 24.74 -0.36
C ALA A 561 7.57 23.88 0.11
N LYS A 562 7.49 22.68 -0.45
CA LYS A 562 6.50 21.66 -0.11
C LYS A 562 7.24 20.37 0.21
N MET A 563 6.91 19.75 1.33
CA MET A 563 7.52 18.50 1.78
C MET A 563 6.65 17.77 2.80
N ASN A 564 7.05 16.56 3.16
CA ASN A 564 6.34 15.79 4.17
C ASN A 564 6.75 16.20 5.59
N GLN A 565 8.03 16.50 5.81
CA GLN A 565 8.59 16.83 7.12
C GLN A 565 9.70 17.88 7.02
N LEU A 566 9.86 18.70 8.07
CA LEU A 566 10.96 19.66 8.22
C LEU A 566 11.61 19.46 9.60
N GLU A 567 12.88 19.07 9.63
CA GLU A 567 13.61 18.65 10.83
C GLU A 567 15.04 19.19 10.92
N ASP A 568 15.76 19.34 9.80
CA ASP A 568 17.20 19.64 9.83
C ASP A 568 17.50 21.02 10.49
N PRO A 569 18.26 21.07 11.61
CA PRO A 569 18.50 22.32 12.33
C PRO A 569 19.21 23.39 11.51
N GLU A 570 20.19 23.03 10.68
CA GLU A 570 20.96 24.01 9.89
C GLU A 570 20.09 24.65 8.81
N ILE A 571 19.21 23.86 8.16
CA ILE A 571 18.21 24.39 7.24
C ILE A 571 17.24 25.32 7.97
N ILE A 572 16.72 24.92 9.14
CA ILE A 572 15.79 25.75 9.93
C ILE A 572 16.45 27.08 10.35
N GLN A 573 17.68 27.04 10.82
CA GLN A 573 18.48 28.22 11.18
C GLN A 573 18.70 29.13 9.97
N ALA A 574 19.00 28.57 8.79
CA ALA A 574 19.13 29.34 7.56
C ALA A 574 17.80 30.02 7.17
N LEU A 575 16.66 29.35 7.37
CA LEU A 575 15.34 29.94 7.13
C LEU A 575 15.03 31.07 8.11
N TYR A 576 15.41 30.96 9.39
CA TYR A 576 15.28 32.05 10.36
C TYR A 576 16.14 33.27 9.97
N ARG A 577 17.40 33.05 9.55
CA ARG A 577 18.26 34.14 9.02
C ARG A 577 17.65 34.80 7.79
N ALA A 578 17.14 34.00 6.84
CA ALA A 578 16.47 34.51 5.65
C ALA A 578 15.22 35.33 6.00
N SER A 579 14.41 34.87 6.96
CA SER A 579 13.25 35.61 7.47
C SER A 579 13.66 36.96 8.07
N ARG A 580 14.70 36.99 8.91
CA ARG A 580 15.27 38.24 9.48
C ARG A 580 15.76 39.22 8.40
N ALA A 581 16.30 38.69 7.30
CA ALA A 581 16.73 39.50 6.16
C ALA A 581 15.56 40.06 5.31
N GLY A 582 14.32 39.62 5.57
CA GLY A 582 13.11 40.09 4.87
C GLY A 582 12.60 39.14 3.78
N VAL A 583 13.18 37.95 3.63
CA VAL A 583 12.73 36.95 2.63
C VAL A 583 11.32 36.47 2.98
N GLN A 584 10.42 36.44 1.98
CA GLN A 584 9.07 35.90 2.16
C GLN A 584 9.08 34.37 2.02
N ILE A 585 8.74 33.65 3.09
CA ILE A 585 8.86 32.19 3.15
C ILE A 585 7.48 31.56 3.36
N GLN A 586 7.06 30.70 2.43
CA GLN A 586 5.81 29.94 2.56
C GLN A 586 6.08 28.44 2.38
N LEU A 587 5.69 27.66 3.38
CA LEU A 587 5.97 26.22 3.45
C LEU A 587 4.67 25.42 3.53
N ILE A 588 4.59 24.34 2.75
CA ILE A 588 3.55 23.32 2.86
C ILE A 588 4.18 22.08 3.47
N VAL A 589 3.96 21.84 4.77
CA VAL A 589 4.51 20.70 5.52
C VAL A 589 3.36 19.87 6.08
N ARG A 590 3.14 18.68 5.50
CA ARG A 590 2.02 17.81 5.93
C ARG A 590 2.24 17.27 7.35
N GLY A 591 3.40 16.67 7.60
CA GLY A 591 3.74 15.93 8.81
C GLY A 591 4.22 16.83 9.94
N PHE A 592 5.27 16.39 10.64
CA PHE A 592 5.90 17.17 11.70
C PHE A 592 6.83 18.24 11.12
N CYS A 593 6.94 19.34 11.87
CA CYS A 593 7.74 20.51 11.55
C CYS A 593 8.41 20.99 12.83
N LEU A 594 9.75 21.04 12.84
CA LEU A 594 10.53 21.55 13.98
C LEU A 594 10.70 23.07 13.92
N LEU A 595 10.49 23.69 12.75
CA LEU A 595 10.46 25.15 12.61
C LEU A 595 9.21 25.73 13.30
N ARG A 596 9.40 26.80 14.06
CA ARG A 596 8.35 27.57 14.75
C ARG A 596 8.07 28.88 13.99
N PRO A 597 6.97 28.97 13.22
CA PRO A 597 6.67 30.14 12.40
C PRO A 597 6.05 31.29 13.22
N GLY A 598 6.10 32.52 12.72
CA GLY A 598 5.39 33.68 13.29
C GLY A 598 5.93 34.20 14.63
N ILE A 599 7.18 33.89 14.98
CA ILE A 599 7.85 34.43 16.16
C ILE A 599 8.37 35.83 15.82
N SER A 600 7.94 36.83 16.59
CA SER A 600 8.34 38.23 16.41
C SER A 600 9.87 38.41 16.42
N GLY A 601 10.39 39.06 15.39
CA GLY A 601 11.83 39.33 15.17
C GLY A 601 12.65 38.13 14.68
N LEU A 602 12.03 36.97 14.44
CA LEU A 602 12.72 35.73 14.04
C LEU A 602 12.08 35.12 12.79
N SER A 603 10.79 34.80 12.87
CA SER A 603 10.06 34.06 11.84
C SER A 603 8.78 34.75 11.39
N ASP A 604 8.72 36.08 11.50
CA ASP A 604 7.60 36.93 11.04
C ASP A 604 7.22 36.68 9.57
N ASN A 605 8.24 36.45 8.74
CA ASN A 605 8.06 36.25 7.29
C ASN A 605 7.89 34.77 6.91
N ILE A 606 7.73 33.86 7.89
CA ILE A 606 7.56 32.43 7.66
C ILE A 606 6.13 32.01 7.95
N LYS A 607 5.45 31.48 6.93
CA LYS A 607 4.14 30.83 7.06
C LYS A 607 4.25 29.34 6.76
N VAL A 608 3.72 28.50 7.64
CA VAL A 608 3.69 27.04 7.43
C VAL A 608 2.24 26.57 7.44
N VAL A 609 1.85 25.86 6.38
CA VAL A 609 0.53 25.24 6.26
C VAL A 609 0.65 23.71 6.16
N SER A 610 -0.26 23.00 6.81
CA SER A 610 -0.39 21.54 6.75
C SER A 610 -1.70 21.17 6.09
N VAL A 611 -1.65 20.47 4.95
CA VAL A 611 -2.83 20.08 4.17
C VAL A 611 -3.11 18.59 4.39
N ILE A 612 -4.27 18.26 4.94
CA ILE A 612 -4.70 16.87 5.22
C ILE A 612 -6.11 16.66 4.67
N GLY A 613 -6.35 15.57 3.97
CA GLY A 613 -7.67 15.26 3.47
C GLY A 613 -7.70 14.02 2.59
N ARG A 614 -8.36 14.12 1.43
CA ARG A 614 -8.67 12.98 0.56
C ARG A 614 -7.46 12.12 0.20
N PHE A 615 -6.38 12.76 -0.21
CA PHE A 615 -5.15 12.10 -0.62
C PHE A 615 -4.06 12.43 0.38
N LEU A 616 -3.04 11.59 0.41
CA LEU A 616 -1.90 11.74 1.29
C LEU A 616 -0.86 12.64 0.59
N GLU A 617 -0.70 13.87 1.09
CA GLU A 617 0.18 14.90 0.51
C GLU A 617 1.66 14.48 0.54
N HIS A 618 2.26 14.06 -0.59
CA HIS A 618 3.57 13.39 -0.59
C HIS A 618 4.65 14.01 -1.48
N SER A 619 4.27 14.89 -2.41
CA SER A 619 5.19 15.55 -3.33
C SER A 619 6.15 16.49 -2.61
N ARG A 620 7.39 16.58 -3.12
CA ARG A 620 8.37 17.58 -2.67
C ARG A 620 8.75 18.50 -3.81
N ILE A 621 8.54 19.80 -3.61
CA ILE A 621 8.73 20.87 -4.59
C ILE A 621 9.41 22.04 -3.87
N PHE A 622 10.41 22.63 -4.50
CA PHE A 622 11.14 23.77 -3.94
C PHE A 622 11.30 24.87 -4.98
N HIS A 623 11.10 26.11 -4.57
CA HIS A 623 11.25 27.30 -5.38
C HIS A 623 11.98 28.41 -4.63
N PHE A 624 12.91 29.04 -5.34
CA PHE A 624 13.70 30.19 -4.89
C PHE A 624 13.58 31.29 -5.95
N ALA A 625 13.28 32.52 -5.54
CA ALA A 625 13.01 33.62 -6.46
C ALA A 625 14.22 33.99 -7.33
N GLY A 626 15.44 33.90 -6.78
CA GLY A 626 16.66 34.23 -7.49
C GLY A 626 16.79 35.70 -7.88
N GLY A 627 16.08 36.60 -7.18
CA GLY A 627 16.01 38.03 -7.53
C GLY A 627 14.86 38.37 -8.49
N GLU A 628 14.06 37.39 -8.90
CA GLU A 628 12.96 37.59 -9.86
C GLU A 628 11.60 37.76 -9.17
N SER A 629 10.80 38.71 -9.66
CA SER A 629 9.47 38.98 -9.11
C SER A 629 8.42 37.94 -9.54
N ASP A 630 8.48 37.48 -10.79
CA ASP A 630 7.64 36.41 -11.32
C ASP A 630 8.19 35.03 -10.89
N PRO A 631 7.41 34.23 -10.12
CA PRO A 631 7.82 32.88 -9.74
C PRO A 631 8.22 31.99 -10.92
N SER A 632 7.69 32.23 -12.14
CA SER A 632 8.01 31.44 -13.33
C SER A 632 9.46 31.58 -13.81
N GLN A 633 10.15 32.66 -13.41
CA GLN A 633 11.54 32.94 -13.79
C GLN A 633 12.56 32.52 -12.72
N GLY A 634 12.10 32.18 -11.51
CA GLY A 634 12.98 31.70 -10.44
C GLY A 634 13.42 30.25 -10.63
N ARG A 635 14.15 29.71 -9.65
CA ARG A 635 14.68 28.34 -9.69
C ARG A 635 13.67 27.38 -9.10
N TRP A 636 13.36 26.29 -9.81
CA TRP A 636 12.43 25.25 -9.37
C TRP A 636 13.09 23.89 -9.29
N TYR A 637 12.73 23.11 -8.27
CA TYR A 637 13.27 21.79 -8.01
C TYR A 637 12.18 20.81 -7.57
N LEU A 638 12.37 19.53 -7.90
CA LEU A 638 11.49 18.44 -7.52
C LEU A 638 12.29 17.17 -7.23
N GLY A 639 11.90 16.39 -6.21
CA GLY A 639 12.58 15.13 -5.93
C GLY A 639 12.12 14.39 -4.69
N SER A 640 12.95 13.48 -4.21
CA SER A 640 12.57 12.48 -3.21
C SER A 640 12.81 12.90 -1.75
N ALA A 641 13.62 13.94 -1.52
CA ALA A 641 14.06 14.35 -0.19
C ALA A 641 13.09 15.33 0.48
N ASP A 642 12.87 15.12 1.77
CA ASP A 642 12.38 16.13 2.71
C ASP A 642 13.59 16.85 3.35
N TRP A 643 13.38 18.00 4.01
CA TRP A 643 14.44 18.68 4.79
C TRP A 643 14.58 18.05 6.18
N MET A 644 14.98 16.78 6.22
CA MET A 644 15.37 16.08 7.45
C MET A 644 16.84 15.64 7.37
N ARG A 645 17.55 15.65 8.51
CA ARG A 645 18.96 15.22 8.60
C ARG A 645 19.17 13.87 7.91
N ARG A 646 18.34 12.87 8.22
CA ARG A 646 18.43 11.54 7.61
C ARG A 646 18.30 11.52 6.07
N ASN A 647 17.53 12.44 5.47
CA ASN A 647 17.36 12.51 4.02
C ASN A 647 18.51 13.26 3.36
N LEU A 648 19.05 14.26 4.05
CA LEU A 648 20.11 15.11 3.55
C LEU A 648 21.51 14.50 3.74
N GLU A 649 21.70 13.63 4.74
CA GLU A 649 23.02 13.13 5.17
C GLU A 649 23.13 11.60 5.20
N ASN A 650 22.05 10.87 5.50
CA ASN A 650 22.13 9.43 5.77
C ASN A 650 21.41 8.57 4.70
N ARG A 651 21.04 9.19 3.58
CA ARG A 651 20.32 8.55 2.48
C ARG A 651 20.84 9.00 1.13
N VAL A 652 20.66 8.12 0.15
CA VAL A 652 20.79 8.50 -1.26
C VAL A 652 19.43 9.00 -1.76
N GLU A 653 19.32 10.31 -1.89
CA GLU A 653 18.14 11.02 -2.40
C GLU A 653 18.53 11.85 -3.62
N VAL A 654 17.57 12.10 -4.52
CA VAL A 654 17.78 12.96 -5.69
C VAL A 654 16.71 14.03 -5.77
N VAL A 655 17.15 15.27 -5.99
CA VAL A 655 16.31 16.42 -6.34
C VAL A 655 16.85 17.01 -7.64
N ALA A 656 15.99 17.12 -8.65
CA ALA A 656 16.34 17.63 -9.97
C ALA A 656 15.84 19.08 -10.14
N PRO A 657 16.64 19.96 -10.77
CA PRO A 657 16.15 21.25 -11.22
C PRO A 657 15.21 21.07 -12.41
N ILE A 658 14.18 21.92 -12.50
CA ILE A 658 13.20 21.89 -13.58
C ILE A 658 13.29 23.21 -14.35
N ARG A 659 13.49 23.10 -15.67
CA ARG A 659 13.68 24.25 -16.57
C ARG A 659 12.56 24.41 -17.60
N ASP A 660 11.87 23.32 -17.91
CA ASP A 660 10.76 23.35 -18.86
C ASP A 660 9.61 24.22 -18.30
N LYS A 661 9.22 25.25 -19.07
CA LYS A 661 8.22 26.23 -18.65
C LYS A 661 6.86 25.60 -18.37
N SER A 662 6.47 24.55 -19.11
CA SER A 662 5.19 23.88 -18.90
C SER A 662 5.18 23.13 -17.56
N CYS A 663 6.32 22.53 -17.20
CA CYS A 663 6.51 21.83 -15.94
C CYS A 663 6.59 22.81 -14.75
N ILE A 664 7.29 23.94 -14.91
CA ILE A 664 7.33 25.03 -13.92
C ILE A 664 5.92 25.54 -13.61
N ASN A 665 5.12 25.83 -14.65
CA ASN A 665 3.75 26.30 -14.46
C ASN A 665 2.87 25.31 -13.69
N ARG A 666 3.07 24.00 -13.90
CA ARG A 666 2.38 22.94 -13.16
C ARG A 666 2.76 22.92 -11.68
N MET A 667 4.06 23.02 -11.38
CA MET A 667 4.52 23.08 -9.98
C MET A 667 4.06 24.36 -9.30
N ARG A 668 4.09 25.50 -9.99
CA ARG A 668 3.55 26.76 -9.51
C ARG A 668 2.07 26.64 -9.14
N GLU A 669 1.25 26.09 -10.03
CA GLU A 669 -0.17 25.84 -9.78
C GLU A 669 -0.39 25.01 -8.50
N ILE A 670 0.38 23.93 -8.32
CA ILE A 670 0.30 23.09 -7.12
C ILE A 670 0.59 23.90 -5.85
N MET A 671 1.61 24.74 -5.86
CA MET A 671 1.97 25.58 -4.72
C MET A 671 0.89 26.64 -4.44
N GLU A 672 0.44 27.36 -5.46
CA GLU A 672 -0.57 28.43 -5.35
C GLU A 672 -1.92 27.91 -4.85
N VAL A 673 -2.35 26.74 -5.34
CA VAL A 673 -3.54 26.04 -4.86
C VAL A 673 -3.38 25.64 -3.40
N GLY A 674 -2.22 25.07 -3.02
CA GLY A 674 -1.95 24.66 -1.65
C GLY A 674 -1.93 25.83 -0.66
N PHE A 675 -1.37 26.98 -1.05
CA PHE A 675 -1.38 28.21 -0.23
C PHE A 675 -2.75 28.88 -0.14
N SER A 676 -3.64 28.59 -1.09
CA SER A 676 -4.99 29.16 -1.17
C SER A 676 -6.09 28.23 -0.62
N ASP A 677 -5.70 27.11 0.01
CA ASP A 677 -6.63 26.14 0.58
C ASP A 677 -7.17 26.63 1.94
N ALA A 678 -8.45 26.96 1.99
CA ALA A 678 -9.19 27.29 3.23
C ALA A 678 -10.17 26.17 3.64
N ARG A 679 -9.95 24.96 3.11
CA ARG A 679 -10.78 23.78 3.37
C ARG A 679 -10.00 22.73 4.15
N ASN A 680 -8.89 22.26 3.61
CA ASN A 680 -8.11 21.15 4.15
C ASN A 680 -6.84 21.61 4.88
N ALA A 681 -6.46 22.88 4.73
CA ALA A 681 -5.23 23.40 5.30
C ALA A 681 -5.39 23.87 6.75
N HIS A 682 -4.34 23.63 7.53
CA HIS A 682 -4.17 24.14 8.88
C HIS A 682 -2.93 25.03 8.93
N LEU A 683 -3.04 26.20 9.56
CA LEU A 683 -1.90 27.07 9.86
C LEU A 683 -1.16 26.52 11.08
N ILE A 684 0.16 26.36 10.98
CA ILE A 684 1.00 26.02 12.14
C ILE A 684 1.32 27.32 12.89
N LEU A 685 1.16 27.29 14.22
CA LEU A 685 1.36 28.42 15.12
C LEU A 685 2.76 28.37 15.80
N PRO A 686 3.22 29.46 16.44
CA PRO A 686 4.55 29.52 17.07
C PRO A 686 4.80 28.50 18.19
N ASP A 687 3.75 28.00 18.85
CA ASP A 687 3.81 26.94 19.87
C ASP A 687 3.75 25.52 19.26
N GLY A 688 3.67 25.45 17.93
CA GLY A 688 3.49 24.25 17.11
C GLY A 688 2.10 23.62 17.17
N ASN A 689 1.14 24.26 17.84
CA ASN A 689 -0.27 23.96 17.61
C ASN A 689 -0.66 24.35 16.19
N SER A 690 -1.88 23.98 15.79
CA SER A 690 -2.39 24.35 14.49
C SER A 690 -3.87 24.65 14.52
N GLU A 691 -4.30 25.58 13.68
CA GLU A 691 -5.70 25.96 13.51
C GLU A 691 -6.15 25.77 12.05
N PRO A 692 -7.40 25.33 11.80
CA PRO A 692 -7.94 25.29 10.45
C PRO A 692 -7.95 26.68 9.83
N ILE A 693 -7.53 26.80 8.56
CA ILE A 693 -7.64 28.07 7.82
C ILE A 693 -9.08 28.21 7.34
N SER A 694 -9.83 29.14 7.93
CA SER A 694 -11.25 29.37 7.61
C SER A 694 -11.48 30.42 6.52
N SER A 695 -10.53 31.32 6.31
CA SER A 695 -10.58 32.34 5.26
C SER A 695 -9.19 32.78 4.84
N ILE A 696 -9.07 33.21 3.59
CA ILE A 696 -7.85 33.80 3.03
C ILE A 696 -8.30 35.09 2.35
N PRO A 697 -7.94 36.28 2.88
CA PRO A 697 -8.44 37.57 2.36
C PRO A 697 -8.11 37.80 0.88
N THR A 698 -6.89 37.42 0.49
CA THR A 698 -6.36 37.57 -0.87
C THR A 698 -5.80 36.23 -1.35
N PRO A 699 -6.69 35.27 -1.72
CA PRO A 699 -6.25 33.97 -2.18
C PRO A 699 -5.59 34.10 -3.57
N ILE A 700 -4.52 33.34 -3.79
CA ILE A 700 -3.85 33.28 -5.10
C ILE A 700 -4.77 32.54 -6.09
N ASP A 701 -5.35 31.42 -5.65
CA ASP A 701 -6.38 30.67 -6.38
C ASP A 701 -7.71 30.72 -5.62
N LYS A 702 -8.72 31.36 -6.23
CA LYS A 702 -10.06 31.54 -5.63
C LYS A 702 -10.86 30.23 -5.54
N GLU A 703 -10.60 29.27 -6.41
CA GLU A 703 -11.30 27.98 -6.45
C GLU A 703 -10.84 27.09 -5.28
N ALA A 704 -9.54 27.16 -4.96
CA ALA A 704 -8.92 26.45 -3.84
C ALA A 704 -9.54 26.81 -2.48
N VAL A 705 -10.04 28.03 -2.30
CA VAL A 705 -10.70 28.45 -1.05
C VAL A 705 -11.89 27.54 -0.71
N ASN A 706 -12.72 27.21 -1.70
CA ASN A 706 -13.96 26.47 -1.48
C ASN A 706 -13.79 24.95 -1.66
N LYS A 707 -13.03 24.54 -2.69
CA LYS A 707 -12.84 23.12 -3.03
C LYS A 707 -11.65 22.48 -2.31
N GLY A 708 -10.77 23.32 -1.75
CA GLY A 708 -9.49 22.90 -1.20
C GLY A 708 -8.53 22.37 -2.26
N THR A 709 -7.34 21.98 -1.82
CA THR A 709 -6.24 21.49 -2.66
C THR A 709 -6.68 20.30 -3.51
N PHE A 710 -7.19 19.24 -2.88
CA PHE A 710 -7.52 18.00 -3.59
C PHE A 710 -8.64 18.15 -4.60
N GLY A 711 -9.69 18.91 -4.25
CA GLY A 711 -10.83 19.15 -5.14
C GLY A 711 -10.42 19.96 -6.37
N THR A 712 -9.65 21.03 -6.15
CA THR A 712 -9.17 21.92 -7.21
C THR A 712 -8.24 21.18 -8.17
N LEU A 713 -7.27 20.43 -7.66
CA LEU A 713 -6.33 19.68 -8.52
C LEU A 713 -7.00 18.52 -9.28
N CYS A 714 -8.04 17.90 -8.73
CA CYS A 714 -8.90 16.98 -9.47
C CYS A 714 -9.57 17.68 -10.66
N ASP A 715 -10.14 18.86 -10.44
CA ASP A 715 -10.82 19.60 -11.49
C ASP A 715 -9.83 20.15 -12.54
N ARG A 716 -8.64 20.60 -12.13
CA ARG A 716 -7.56 20.99 -13.06
C ARG A 716 -7.16 19.83 -13.97
N ALA A 717 -6.91 18.64 -13.41
CA ALA A 717 -6.59 17.45 -14.21
C ALA A 717 -7.71 17.11 -15.22
N ARG A 718 -8.98 17.35 -14.87
CA ARG A 718 -10.10 17.23 -15.80
C ARG A 718 -10.21 18.36 -16.81
N GLN A 719 -9.93 19.61 -16.46
CA GLN A 719 -10.08 20.76 -17.38
C GLN A 719 -9.10 20.69 -18.55
N VAL A 720 -7.94 20.07 -18.36
CA VAL A 720 -7.04 19.70 -19.47
C VAL A 720 -7.71 18.69 -20.45
N LEU A 721 -8.89 18.12 -20.14
CA LEU A 721 -9.73 17.38 -21.09
C LEU A 721 -10.57 18.28 -22.00
N VAL A 722 -11.04 19.44 -21.52
CA VAL A 722 -12.10 20.23 -22.19
C VAL A 722 -11.53 21.41 -22.98
N GLY A 723 -10.40 21.99 -22.57
CA GLY A 723 -9.81 23.16 -23.22
C GLY A 723 -9.20 22.96 -24.62
N SER A 724 -9.19 21.74 -25.17
CA SER A 724 -8.50 21.41 -26.43
C SER A 724 -9.38 21.46 -27.69
N THR A 725 -10.65 21.86 -27.60
CA THR A 725 -11.48 22.12 -28.78
C THR A 725 -11.34 23.54 -29.35
N GLN A 726 -10.56 24.44 -28.74
CA GLN A 726 -10.32 25.77 -29.30
C GLN A 726 -8.86 26.20 -29.16
N THR A 727 -8.31 26.62 -30.32
CA THR A 727 -7.10 27.44 -30.56
C THR A 727 -5.72 26.83 -30.33
N GLU A 728 -5.08 26.37 -31.41
CA GLU A 728 -3.85 26.96 -31.97
C GLU A 728 -3.66 26.48 -33.43
N GLN A 729 -3.91 27.36 -34.40
CA GLN A 729 -3.60 27.14 -35.81
C GLN A 729 -2.10 27.43 -36.03
N SER A 730 -1.32 26.40 -36.33
CA SER A 730 0.08 26.54 -36.76
C SER A 730 0.15 27.03 -38.23
N PRO A 731 1.12 27.88 -38.64
CA PRO A 731 1.14 28.53 -39.95
C PRO A 731 1.66 27.66 -41.11
N TRP A 732 1.83 26.36 -40.92
CA TRP A 732 2.45 25.50 -41.93
C TRP A 732 1.40 24.74 -42.75
N PRO A 733 1.44 24.80 -44.10
CA PRO A 733 0.51 24.02 -44.92
C PRO A 733 0.80 22.52 -44.74
N PRO A 734 -0.21 21.69 -44.44
CA PRO A 734 0.01 20.26 -44.24
C PRO A 734 0.43 19.61 -45.56
N ARG A 735 1.61 18.98 -45.57
CA ARG A 735 2.02 18.05 -46.63
C ARG A 735 0.98 16.92 -46.71
N ARG A 736 0.35 16.78 -47.88
CA ARG A 736 -0.49 15.63 -48.23
C ARG A 736 0.32 14.34 -48.11
N VAL A 737 0.09 13.58 -47.06
CA VAL A 737 0.39 12.15 -47.01
C VAL A 737 -0.94 11.42 -47.17
N GLN A 738 -1.05 10.61 -48.23
CA GLN A 738 -2.18 9.71 -48.41
C GLN A 738 -2.26 8.75 -47.21
N PRO A 739 -3.43 8.58 -46.57
CA PRO A 739 -3.57 7.56 -45.55
C PRO A 739 -3.50 6.17 -46.19
N PRO A 740 -2.75 5.21 -45.61
CA PRO A 740 -2.89 3.80 -45.96
C PRO A 740 -4.33 3.38 -45.65
N GLY A 741 -4.93 2.61 -46.57
CA GLY A 741 -6.33 2.24 -46.58
C GLY A 741 -6.90 1.92 -45.20
N ALA A 742 -7.82 2.78 -44.74
CA ALA A 742 -8.66 2.52 -43.59
C ALA A 742 -9.45 1.24 -43.86
N ASN A 743 -9.07 0.17 -43.17
CA ASN A 743 -9.77 -1.09 -43.20
C ASN A 743 -11.17 -0.86 -42.61
N ARG A 744 -12.18 -0.80 -43.48
CA ARG A 744 -13.61 -0.55 -43.22
C ARG A 744 -14.29 -1.60 -42.30
N ALA A 745 -13.52 -2.40 -41.57
CA ALA A 745 -13.99 -3.55 -40.79
C ALA A 745 -14.22 -3.27 -39.29
N GLN A 746 -13.79 -2.13 -38.74
CA GLN A 746 -13.91 -1.88 -37.28
C GLN A 746 -15.08 -0.98 -36.86
N THR A 747 -15.88 -0.46 -37.78
CA THR A 747 -17.03 0.43 -37.46
C THR A 747 -18.39 -0.24 -37.67
N GLN A 748 -18.45 -1.58 -37.77
CA GLN A 748 -19.69 -2.30 -38.07
C GLN A 748 -19.84 -3.63 -37.32
N ILE A 749 -19.66 -3.66 -35.99
CA ILE A 749 -20.20 -4.77 -35.17
C ILE A 749 -20.84 -4.23 -33.88
N ARG A 750 -21.96 -3.53 -34.02
CA ARG A 750 -23.04 -3.50 -33.01
C ARG A 750 -24.24 -4.26 -33.56
N LYS A 751 -24.07 -5.55 -33.89
CA LYS A 751 -25.20 -6.48 -34.00
C LYS A 751 -25.36 -7.15 -32.65
N LYS A 752 -26.50 -6.91 -31.98
CA LYS A 752 -26.91 -7.69 -30.79
C LYS A 752 -26.84 -9.17 -31.15
N TRP A 753 -26.13 -9.95 -30.35
CA TRP A 753 -26.08 -11.40 -30.49
C TRP A 753 -27.49 -11.96 -30.27
N ASP A 754 -27.84 -13.04 -30.95
CA ASP A 754 -29.06 -13.77 -30.58
C ASP A 754 -28.90 -14.38 -29.17
N GLN A 755 -30.02 -14.58 -28.47
CA GLN A 755 -30.03 -15.09 -27.09
C GLN A 755 -29.31 -16.44 -26.95
N ALA A 756 -29.33 -17.28 -28.00
CA ALA A 756 -28.64 -18.56 -28.00
C ALA A 756 -27.12 -18.41 -27.97
N THR A 757 -26.58 -17.45 -28.74
CA THR A 757 -25.15 -17.18 -28.80
C THR A 757 -24.66 -16.48 -27.51
N GLU A 758 -25.48 -15.61 -26.92
CA GLU A 758 -25.17 -15.00 -25.61
C GLU A 758 -25.17 -16.05 -24.49
N ARG A 759 -26.19 -16.92 -24.42
CA ARG A 759 -26.28 -17.99 -23.41
C ARG A 759 -25.11 -18.96 -23.49
N ALA A 760 -24.75 -19.39 -24.70
CA ALA A 760 -23.61 -20.28 -24.89
C ALA A 760 -22.26 -19.61 -24.55
N THR A 761 -22.12 -18.31 -24.82
CA THR A 761 -20.91 -17.56 -24.40
C THR A 761 -20.83 -17.41 -22.88
N ARG A 762 -21.96 -17.20 -22.19
CA ARG A 762 -21.99 -17.19 -20.71
C ARG A 762 -21.57 -18.54 -20.11
N ILE A 763 -22.02 -19.65 -20.70
CA ILE A 763 -21.61 -21.01 -20.29
C ILE A 763 -20.11 -21.23 -20.52
N MET A 764 -19.59 -20.83 -21.69
CA MET A 764 -18.15 -20.88 -21.99
C MET A 764 -17.28 -20.14 -20.97
N LEU A 765 -17.76 -19.01 -20.47
CA LEU A 765 -17.06 -18.19 -19.48
C LEU A 765 -17.20 -18.73 -18.05
N ALA A 766 -18.35 -19.32 -17.71
CA ALA A 766 -18.65 -19.85 -16.38
C ALA A 766 -18.14 -21.29 -16.15
N GLN A 767 -17.85 -22.03 -17.23
CA GLN A 767 -17.36 -23.40 -17.19
C GLN A 767 -16.16 -23.57 -18.13
N PRO A 768 -15.01 -22.93 -17.82
CA PRO A 768 -13.83 -22.93 -18.69
C PRO A 768 -13.16 -24.31 -18.84
N TRP A 769 -13.52 -25.30 -18.01
CA TRP A 769 -12.99 -26.65 -18.06
C TRP A 769 -13.62 -27.55 -19.12
N LEU A 770 -14.74 -27.11 -19.74
CA LEU A 770 -15.38 -27.85 -20.82
C LEU A 770 -14.55 -27.80 -22.09
N ASP A 771 -14.58 -28.90 -22.85
CA ASP A 771 -14.10 -28.91 -24.22
C ASP A 771 -15.22 -28.60 -25.23
N GLN A 772 -14.87 -28.47 -26.50
CA GLN A 772 -15.81 -28.12 -27.56
C GLN A 772 -17.01 -29.09 -27.67
N ARG A 773 -16.81 -30.39 -27.39
CA ARG A 773 -17.88 -31.40 -27.49
C ARG A 773 -18.82 -31.30 -26.29
N GLU A 774 -18.26 -31.13 -25.10
CA GLU A 774 -19.06 -30.98 -23.88
C GLU A 774 -19.86 -29.69 -23.88
N LEU A 775 -19.31 -28.61 -24.42
CA LEU A 775 -20.05 -27.37 -24.63
C LEU A 775 -21.21 -27.55 -25.63
N ALA A 776 -21.01 -28.35 -26.69
CA ALA A 776 -22.08 -28.68 -27.63
C ALA A 776 -23.26 -29.34 -26.90
N LEU A 777 -22.98 -30.29 -26.01
CA LEU A 777 -23.96 -30.95 -25.16
C LEU A 777 -24.63 -29.97 -24.18
N ALA A 778 -23.83 -29.18 -23.45
CA ALA A 778 -24.32 -28.23 -22.44
C ALA A 778 -25.19 -27.10 -23.03
N THR A 779 -24.99 -26.78 -24.31
CA THR A 779 -25.73 -25.70 -25.00
C THR A 779 -26.80 -26.21 -25.97
N GLY A 780 -26.89 -27.53 -26.20
CA GLY A 780 -27.81 -28.13 -27.16
C GLY A 780 -27.51 -27.79 -28.64
N GLN A 781 -26.30 -27.33 -28.95
CA GLN A 781 -25.90 -26.95 -30.32
C GLN A 781 -25.15 -28.09 -31.02
N ASN A 782 -25.24 -28.16 -32.36
CA ASN A 782 -24.41 -29.07 -33.15
C ASN A 782 -22.96 -28.56 -33.26
N ALA A 783 -22.03 -29.44 -33.68
CA ALA A 783 -20.60 -29.12 -33.75
C ALA A 783 -20.29 -27.87 -34.61
N ARG A 784 -21.07 -27.64 -35.69
CA ARG A 784 -20.92 -26.47 -36.57
C ARG A 784 -21.37 -25.17 -35.88
N GLY A 785 -22.42 -25.23 -35.06
CA GLY A 785 -22.89 -24.13 -34.23
C GLY A 785 -21.83 -23.67 -33.24
N ILE A 786 -21.18 -24.61 -32.55
CA ILE A 786 -20.11 -24.30 -31.60
C ILE A 786 -18.88 -23.71 -32.30
N THR A 787 -18.45 -24.24 -33.44
CA THR A 787 -17.31 -23.66 -34.18
C THR A 787 -17.58 -22.23 -34.63
N ASN A 788 -18.80 -21.95 -35.11
CA ASN A 788 -19.20 -20.59 -35.46
C ASN A 788 -19.20 -19.66 -34.25
N LEU A 789 -19.69 -20.14 -33.10
CA LEU A 789 -19.71 -19.38 -31.85
C LEU A 789 -18.29 -19.06 -31.36
N GLN A 790 -17.39 -20.04 -31.38
CA GLN A 790 -15.97 -19.85 -31.06
C GLN A 790 -15.32 -18.83 -31.99
N GLN A 791 -15.60 -18.87 -33.29
CA GLN A 791 -15.07 -17.89 -34.25
C GLN A 791 -15.58 -16.47 -33.99
N LYS A 792 -16.88 -16.32 -33.67
CA LYS A 792 -17.47 -15.02 -33.30
C LYS A 792 -16.87 -14.48 -32.00
N ALA A 793 -16.75 -15.31 -30.96
CA ALA A 793 -16.18 -14.92 -29.67
C ALA A 793 -14.66 -14.60 -29.79
N LYS A 794 -13.94 -15.33 -30.65
CA LYS A 794 -12.54 -15.04 -30.99
C LYS A 794 -12.41 -13.70 -31.73
N HIS A 795 -13.27 -13.42 -32.71
CA HIS A 795 -13.27 -12.13 -33.43
C HIS A 795 -13.61 -10.95 -32.52
N ALA A 796 -14.52 -11.14 -31.57
CA ALA A 796 -14.85 -10.15 -30.54
C ALA A 796 -13.74 -9.97 -29.49
N GLY A 797 -12.66 -10.75 -29.55
CA GLY A 797 -11.55 -10.68 -28.61
C GLY A 797 -11.86 -11.27 -27.23
N TRP A 798 -12.97 -12.00 -27.08
CA TRP A 798 -13.44 -12.50 -25.80
C TRP A 798 -12.72 -13.76 -25.33
N ILE A 799 -12.26 -14.58 -26.27
CA ILE A 799 -11.55 -15.83 -25.98
C ILE A 799 -10.30 -16.00 -26.84
N ARG A 800 -9.34 -16.78 -26.36
CA ARG A 800 -8.31 -17.44 -27.19
C ARG A 800 -8.62 -18.93 -27.27
N VAL A 801 -8.55 -19.52 -28.46
CA VAL A 801 -8.80 -20.95 -28.66
C VAL A 801 -7.47 -21.70 -28.65
N HIS A 802 -7.39 -22.78 -27.88
CA HIS A 802 -6.21 -23.62 -27.71
C HIS A 802 -6.54 -25.08 -28.05
N ARG A 803 -5.51 -25.88 -28.36
CA ARG A 803 -5.65 -27.31 -28.62
C ARG A 803 -4.84 -28.10 -27.59
N ILE A 804 -5.51 -28.93 -26.80
CA ILE A 804 -4.91 -29.76 -25.75
C ILE A 804 -5.25 -31.22 -26.08
N GLY A 805 -4.24 -32.03 -26.38
CA GLY A 805 -4.46 -33.36 -26.96
C GLY A 805 -5.27 -33.26 -28.25
N ARG A 806 -6.37 -34.03 -28.33
CA ARG A 806 -7.32 -33.96 -29.45
C ARG A 806 -8.48 -32.98 -29.24
N SER A 807 -8.56 -32.35 -28.08
CA SER A 807 -9.67 -31.45 -27.71
C SER A 807 -9.36 -29.99 -28.02
N VAL A 808 -10.42 -29.25 -28.37
CA VAL A 808 -10.40 -27.81 -28.61
C VAL A 808 -11.02 -27.13 -27.39
N VAL A 809 -10.27 -26.22 -26.79
CA VAL A 809 -10.60 -25.56 -25.53
C VAL A 809 -10.36 -24.06 -25.67
N TRP A 810 -10.73 -23.25 -24.67
CA TRP A 810 -10.60 -21.80 -24.76
C TRP A 810 -10.19 -21.14 -23.44
N GLU A 811 -9.49 -20.03 -23.58
CA GLU A 811 -9.08 -19.13 -22.50
C GLU A 811 -9.95 -17.88 -22.57
N ALA A 812 -10.72 -17.63 -21.52
CA ALA A 812 -11.51 -16.41 -21.37
C ALA A 812 -10.60 -15.18 -21.14
N ARG A 813 -10.87 -14.07 -21.82
CA ARG A 813 -10.20 -12.79 -21.54
C ARG A 813 -11.00 -11.97 -20.51
N PRO A 814 -10.36 -11.39 -19.47
CA PRO A 814 -11.04 -10.65 -18.40
C PRO A 814 -12.02 -9.54 -18.84
N PRO A 815 -11.77 -8.76 -19.91
CA PRO A 815 -12.70 -7.71 -20.36
C PRO A 815 -14.07 -8.25 -20.82
N ALA A 816 -14.13 -9.47 -21.36
CA ALA A 816 -15.34 -10.07 -21.92
C ALA A 816 -16.37 -10.46 -20.85
N ALA A 817 -15.91 -10.88 -19.67
CA ALA A 817 -16.77 -11.22 -18.54
C ALA A 817 -17.54 -9.99 -18.02
N LYS A 818 -16.89 -8.81 -18.05
CA LYS A 818 -17.50 -7.53 -17.70
C LYS A 818 -18.57 -7.11 -18.72
N GLU A 819 -18.31 -7.27 -20.02
CA GLU A 819 -19.29 -6.95 -21.07
C GLU A 819 -20.55 -7.83 -21.02
N LEU A 820 -20.41 -9.10 -20.63
CA LEU A 820 -21.51 -10.07 -20.59
C LEU A 820 -22.15 -10.25 -19.22
N THR A 821 -21.72 -9.51 -18.18
CA THR A 821 -22.16 -9.71 -16.78
C THR A 821 -22.08 -11.18 -16.32
N ALA A 822 -21.12 -11.93 -16.85
CA ALA A 822 -20.92 -13.33 -16.51
C ALA A 822 -19.94 -13.45 -15.33
N ARG A 823 -20.29 -14.24 -14.31
CA ARG A 823 -19.29 -14.73 -13.35
C ARG A 823 -18.38 -15.69 -14.10
N ALA A 824 -17.30 -15.17 -14.68
CA ALA A 824 -16.29 -16.01 -15.29
C ALA A 824 -15.46 -16.66 -14.19
N THR A 825 -15.38 -17.98 -14.17
CA THR A 825 -14.33 -18.71 -13.49
C THR A 825 -13.08 -18.49 -14.33
N ALA A 826 -12.34 -17.42 -14.05
CA ALA A 826 -11.14 -17.13 -14.80
C ALA A 826 -10.12 -18.26 -14.59
N VAL A 827 -9.45 -18.68 -15.68
CA VAL A 827 -8.20 -19.44 -15.59
C VAL A 827 -7.09 -18.42 -15.28
N SER A 828 -7.10 -17.82 -14.09
CA SER A 828 -6.09 -16.87 -13.63
C SER A 828 -4.90 -17.62 -13.00
N GLY A 829 -3.68 -17.14 -13.28
CA GLY A 829 -2.44 -17.72 -12.70
C GLY A 829 -1.26 -17.71 -13.67
N ARG A 830 -0.02 -17.78 -13.16
CA ARG A 830 1.24 -17.84 -13.95
C ARG A 830 1.45 -19.25 -14.56
N GLY A 831 1.96 -19.35 -15.80
CA GLY A 831 2.30 -20.64 -16.46
C GLY A 831 1.52 -20.96 -17.74
N SER A 832 1.80 -22.11 -18.39
CA SER A 832 1.15 -22.47 -19.66
C SER A 832 -0.35 -22.72 -19.49
N PHE A 833 -1.16 -22.21 -20.43
CA PHE A 833 -2.62 -22.40 -20.42
C PHE A 833 -3.02 -23.88 -20.35
N GLU A 834 -2.29 -24.76 -21.05
CA GLU A 834 -2.53 -26.21 -21.03
C GLU A 834 -2.51 -26.80 -19.61
N LYS A 835 -1.50 -26.46 -18.80
CA LYS A 835 -1.39 -26.95 -17.42
C LYS A 835 -2.50 -26.41 -16.53
N ARG A 836 -2.82 -25.12 -16.66
CA ARG A 836 -3.87 -24.47 -15.87
C ARG A 836 -5.25 -25.06 -16.19
N TRP A 837 -5.56 -25.24 -17.47
CA TRP A 837 -6.81 -25.84 -17.92
C TRP A 837 -6.93 -27.30 -17.46
N LEU A 838 -5.87 -28.12 -17.61
CA LEU A 838 -5.87 -29.50 -17.14
C LEU A 838 -6.03 -29.60 -15.62
N ARG A 839 -5.43 -28.67 -14.86
CA ARG A 839 -5.59 -28.62 -13.39
C ARG A 839 -7.04 -28.32 -12.99
N ILE A 840 -7.67 -27.31 -13.60
CA ILE A 840 -9.08 -26.98 -13.32
C ILE A 840 -10.00 -28.12 -13.74
N ARG A 841 -9.76 -28.72 -14.92
CA ARG A 841 -10.53 -29.88 -15.37
C ARG A 841 -10.39 -31.06 -14.41
N LEU A 842 -9.18 -31.32 -13.93
CA LEU A 842 -8.93 -32.40 -12.98
C LEU A 842 -9.65 -32.15 -11.64
N VAL A 843 -9.63 -30.92 -11.11
CA VAL A 843 -10.39 -30.57 -9.90
C VAL A 843 -11.89 -30.77 -10.13
N ALA A 844 -12.45 -30.23 -11.21
CA ALA A 844 -13.85 -30.41 -11.54
C ALA A 844 -14.23 -31.88 -11.76
N TRP A 845 -13.32 -32.68 -12.33
CA TRP A 845 -13.49 -34.12 -12.52
C TRP A 845 -13.48 -34.89 -11.18
N LEU A 846 -12.61 -34.52 -10.24
CA LEU A 846 -12.52 -35.10 -8.90
C LEU A 846 -13.74 -34.74 -8.05
N GLU A 847 -14.15 -33.48 -8.05
CA GLU A 847 -15.34 -32.99 -7.34
C GLU A 847 -16.61 -33.65 -7.88
N ALA A 848 -16.73 -33.83 -9.19
CA ALA A 848 -17.85 -34.57 -9.80
C ALA A 848 -17.86 -36.06 -9.45
N GLY A 849 -16.73 -36.60 -8.97
CA GLY A 849 -16.60 -37.94 -8.40
C GLY A 849 -16.76 -38.00 -6.88
N ASN A 850 -17.27 -36.93 -6.23
CA ASN A 850 -17.41 -36.79 -4.78
C ASN A 850 -16.09 -36.87 -3.99
N ALA A 851 -14.95 -36.50 -4.59
CA ALA A 851 -13.68 -36.43 -3.87
C ALA A 851 -13.51 -35.07 -3.15
N GLU A 852 -12.96 -35.08 -1.94
CA GLU A 852 -12.58 -33.85 -1.21
C GLU A 852 -11.19 -33.40 -1.69
N VAL A 853 -11.14 -32.29 -2.46
CA VAL A 853 -9.91 -31.82 -3.11
C VAL A 853 -9.21 -30.75 -2.28
N ARG A 854 -7.96 -31.01 -1.87
CA ARG A 854 -7.04 -30.03 -1.27
C ARG A 854 -6.05 -29.52 -2.32
N GLN A 855 -6.06 -28.22 -2.57
CA GLN A 855 -5.24 -27.60 -3.61
C GLN A 855 -3.91 -27.10 -3.04
N SER A 856 -2.79 -27.48 -3.66
CA SER A 856 -1.48 -26.85 -3.39
C SER A 856 -1.46 -25.40 -3.89
N GLU A 857 -0.83 -24.50 -3.10
CA GLU A 857 -0.59 -23.09 -3.46
C GLU A 857 0.22 -22.91 -4.76
N LYS A 858 1.00 -23.92 -5.17
CA LYS A 858 1.80 -23.90 -6.40
C LYS A 858 1.09 -24.66 -7.53
N ILE A 859 0.95 -24.03 -8.71
CA ILE A 859 0.36 -24.64 -9.92
C ILE A 859 1.07 -25.94 -10.35
N SER A 860 2.37 -26.06 -10.06
CA SER A 860 3.18 -27.25 -10.35
C SER A 860 3.15 -28.32 -9.25
N GLY A 861 2.52 -28.04 -8.10
CA GLY A 861 2.40 -28.99 -6.99
C GLY A 861 1.32 -30.05 -7.23
N PRO A 862 1.34 -31.17 -6.48
CA PRO A 862 0.29 -32.16 -6.54
C PRO A 862 -1.08 -31.57 -6.16
N ILE A 863 -2.14 -32.15 -6.72
CA ILE A 863 -3.50 -32.00 -6.21
C ILE A 863 -3.76 -33.19 -5.30
N GLU A 864 -4.05 -32.94 -4.04
CA GLU A 864 -4.40 -34.00 -3.11
C GLU A 864 -5.92 -34.13 -3.08
N ALA A 865 -6.44 -35.35 -3.17
CA ALA A 865 -7.87 -35.59 -3.15
C ALA A 865 -8.18 -36.83 -2.33
N VAL A 866 -9.07 -36.70 -1.34
CA VAL A 866 -9.63 -37.85 -0.63
C VAL A 866 -10.79 -38.37 -1.46
N VAL A 867 -10.64 -39.55 -2.04
CA VAL A 867 -11.68 -40.17 -2.86
C VAL A 867 -12.78 -40.78 -1.97
N PRO A 868 -13.98 -41.08 -2.51
CA PRO A 868 -15.13 -41.50 -1.69
C PRO A 868 -14.92 -42.73 -0.79
N ASP A 869 -13.94 -43.58 -1.09
CA ASP A 869 -13.57 -44.74 -0.27
C ASP A 869 -12.66 -44.39 0.93
N GLY A 870 -12.33 -43.10 1.11
CA GLY A 870 -11.47 -42.58 2.18
C GLY A 870 -9.97 -42.54 1.83
N SER A 871 -9.57 -43.01 0.65
CA SER A 871 -8.17 -43.02 0.24
C SER A 871 -7.68 -41.63 -0.17
N LEU A 872 -6.54 -41.21 0.37
CA LEU A 872 -5.85 -39.99 -0.09
C LEU A 872 -5.07 -40.30 -1.37
N CYS A 873 -5.42 -39.63 -2.47
CA CYS A 873 -4.72 -39.74 -3.75
C CYS A 873 -4.01 -38.43 -4.12
N ARG A 874 -2.76 -38.52 -4.60
CA ARG A 874 -1.99 -37.37 -5.11
C ARG A 874 -1.96 -37.37 -6.64
N TRP A 875 -2.43 -36.30 -7.26
CA TRP A 875 -2.48 -36.16 -8.71
C TRP A 875 -1.48 -35.15 -9.24
N LEU A 876 -0.71 -35.54 -10.26
CA LEU A 876 0.34 -34.71 -10.85
C LEU A 876 0.18 -34.60 -12.37
N ILE A 877 0.28 -33.37 -12.91
CA ILE A 877 0.28 -33.13 -14.37
C ILE A 877 1.71 -32.86 -14.82
N LEU A 878 2.33 -33.84 -15.47
CA LEU A 878 3.75 -33.79 -15.85
C LEU A 878 3.97 -33.62 -17.36
N PRO A 879 5.00 -32.86 -17.77
CA PRO A 879 5.24 -32.58 -19.19
C PRO A 879 5.90 -33.74 -19.95
N SER A 880 6.59 -34.66 -19.26
CA SER A 880 7.23 -35.85 -19.86
C SER A 880 7.58 -36.89 -18.80
N THR A 881 7.88 -38.13 -19.23
CA THR A 881 8.34 -39.20 -18.33
C THR A 881 9.73 -38.94 -17.74
N LYS A 882 10.56 -38.08 -18.34
CA LYS A 882 11.91 -37.76 -17.81
C LYS A 882 11.86 -36.94 -16.52
N THR A 883 10.76 -36.24 -16.26
CA THR A 883 10.56 -35.46 -15.03
C THR A 883 10.25 -36.37 -13.82
N ILE A 884 9.85 -37.63 -14.08
CA ILE A 884 9.52 -38.61 -13.05
C ILE A 884 10.79 -39.11 -12.35
N SER A 885 11.91 -39.27 -13.06
CA SER A 885 13.18 -39.73 -12.47
C SER A 885 13.83 -38.70 -11.53
N SER A 886 13.56 -37.40 -11.71
CA SER A 886 13.95 -36.35 -10.76
C SER A 886 13.01 -36.26 -9.55
N LEU A 887 11.84 -36.89 -9.64
CA LEU A 887 10.83 -37.01 -8.59
C LEU A 887 10.95 -38.35 -7.84
N SER A 888 12.00 -39.14 -8.07
CA SER A 888 12.26 -40.42 -7.39
C SER A 888 12.42 -40.32 -5.86
N LYS A 889 12.37 -39.11 -5.30
CA LYS A 889 12.22 -38.85 -3.85
C LYS A 889 10.78 -38.94 -3.34
N LEU A 890 9.76 -38.91 -4.20
CA LEU A 890 8.35 -39.07 -3.80
C LEU A 890 8.01 -40.51 -3.39
N ASP A 891 8.77 -41.50 -3.87
CA ASP A 891 8.57 -42.92 -3.51
C ASP A 891 9.00 -43.26 -2.08
N ALA A 892 9.78 -42.40 -1.41
CA ALA A 892 10.17 -42.63 -0.01
C ALA A 892 9.10 -42.16 1.00
N GLU A 893 8.10 -41.38 0.56
CA GLU A 893 7.08 -40.76 1.44
C GLU A 893 5.63 -40.92 0.93
N SER A 894 5.37 -41.75 -0.10
CA SER A 894 4.01 -41.94 -0.61
C SER A 894 3.57 -43.40 -0.49
N ASP A 895 2.52 -43.63 0.29
CA ASP A 895 1.85 -44.92 0.51
C ASP A 895 1.13 -45.47 -0.75
N GLY A 896 1.76 -45.43 -1.93
CA GLY A 896 1.28 -46.06 -3.16
C GLY A 896 0.14 -45.36 -3.92
N ASN A 897 -0.45 -44.27 -3.39
CA ASN A 897 -1.63 -43.63 -3.97
C ASN A 897 -1.35 -42.37 -4.82
N SER A 898 -0.39 -42.44 -5.75
CA SER A 898 -0.10 -41.34 -6.69
C SER A 898 -0.58 -41.65 -8.12
N ILE A 899 -1.22 -40.67 -8.77
CA ILE A 899 -1.69 -40.74 -10.15
C ILE A 899 -1.05 -39.63 -10.99
N VAL A 900 -0.48 -39.98 -12.14
CA VAL A 900 0.21 -39.02 -13.02
C VAL A 900 -0.49 -38.88 -14.37
N VAL A 901 -0.74 -37.65 -14.79
CA VAL A 901 -1.27 -37.30 -16.11
C VAL A 901 -0.11 -36.93 -17.05
N LEU A 902 -0.01 -37.63 -18.19
CA LEU A 902 1.08 -37.52 -19.18
C LEU A 902 0.56 -37.18 -20.57
N ARG A 903 1.45 -36.64 -21.41
CA ARG A 903 1.06 -36.06 -22.70
C ARG A 903 0.52 -37.08 -23.69
N THR A 904 1.12 -38.26 -23.77
CA THR A 904 0.74 -39.30 -24.73
C THR A 904 0.41 -40.64 -24.06
N ARG A 905 -0.44 -41.43 -24.73
CA ARG A 905 -0.78 -42.79 -24.27
C ARG A 905 0.42 -43.73 -24.19
N GLY A 906 1.41 -43.55 -25.07
CA GLY A 906 2.65 -44.32 -25.03
C GLY A 906 3.48 -44.03 -23.78
N GLU A 907 3.53 -42.76 -23.35
CA GLU A 907 4.21 -42.34 -22.12
C GLU A 907 3.50 -42.84 -20.86
N ALA A 908 2.17 -42.73 -20.81
CA ALA A 908 1.37 -43.26 -19.69
C ALA A 908 1.60 -44.77 -19.51
N LYS A 909 1.39 -45.57 -20.57
CA LYS A 909 1.65 -47.02 -20.50
C LYS A 909 3.06 -47.35 -20.03
N ARG A 910 4.07 -46.66 -20.57
CA ARG A 910 5.48 -46.88 -20.20
C ARG A 910 5.76 -46.56 -18.73
N THR A 911 5.15 -45.50 -18.18
CA THR A 911 5.27 -45.13 -16.76
C THR A 911 4.62 -46.18 -15.87
N GLN A 912 3.39 -46.58 -16.19
CA GLN A 912 2.67 -47.61 -15.44
C GLN A 912 3.45 -48.93 -15.35
N THR A 913 4.11 -49.35 -16.44
CA THR A 913 4.96 -50.55 -16.44
C THR A 913 6.28 -50.39 -15.70
N ARG A 914 6.85 -49.17 -15.65
CA ARG A 914 8.20 -48.92 -15.08
C ARG A 914 8.22 -48.61 -13.59
N SER A 915 7.22 -47.90 -13.09
CA SER A 915 7.21 -47.40 -11.70
C SER A 915 6.03 -47.93 -10.87
N GLY A 916 5.10 -48.71 -11.45
CA GLY A 916 3.89 -49.18 -10.75
C GLY A 916 2.84 -48.07 -10.48
N ILE A 917 3.25 -46.80 -10.53
CA ILE A 917 2.39 -45.61 -10.42
C ILE A 917 1.29 -45.64 -11.49
N GLN A 918 0.04 -45.41 -11.09
CA GLN A 918 -1.07 -45.24 -12.02
C GLN A 918 -0.85 -44.00 -12.89
N SER A 919 -1.10 -44.11 -14.20
CA SER A 919 -0.97 -42.97 -15.08
C SER A 919 -1.99 -42.95 -16.21
N LEU A 920 -2.35 -41.74 -16.61
CA LEU A 920 -3.35 -41.45 -17.63
C LEU A 920 -2.74 -40.56 -18.69
N SER A 921 -3.07 -40.80 -19.96
CA SER A 921 -2.81 -39.78 -20.97
C SER A 921 -3.78 -38.59 -20.84
N ILE A 922 -3.38 -37.42 -21.32
CA ILE A 922 -4.26 -36.24 -21.41
C ILE A 922 -5.57 -36.59 -22.14
N ASP A 923 -5.50 -37.32 -23.24
CA ASP A 923 -6.70 -37.75 -23.98
C ASP A 923 -7.60 -38.70 -23.16
N GLU A 924 -7.03 -39.52 -22.27
CA GLU A 924 -7.78 -40.41 -21.37
C GLU A 924 -8.45 -39.62 -20.23
N LEU A 925 -7.74 -38.65 -19.63
CA LEU A 925 -8.33 -37.72 -18.64
C LEU A 925 -9.49 -36.92 -19.24
N ILE A 926 -9.33 -36.43 -20.48
CA ILE A 926 -10.36 -35.64 -21.14
C ILE A 926 -11.59 -36.48 -21.48
N LYS A 927 -11.40 -37.73 -21.90
CA LYS A 927 -12.53 -38.63 -22.25
C LYS A 927 -13.19 -39.30 -21.05
N GLY A 928 -12.55 -39.29 -19.88
CA GLY A 928 -13.03 -40.01 -18.71
C GLY A 928 -14.27 -39.37 -18.10
N THR A 929 -15.30 -40.17 -17.86
CA THR A 929 -16.39 -39.86 -16.91
C THR A 929 -15.88 -40.12 -15.49
N PRO A 930 -16.15 -39.24 -14.49
CA PRO A 930 -15.98 -39.64 -13.09
C PRO A 930 -16.98 -40.77 -12.80
N PRO A 931 -16.70 -41.84 -12.01
CA PRO A 931 -15.54 -42.24 -11.20
C PRO A 931 -15.01 -43.64 -11.62
N THR A 932 -14.73 -43.88 -12.91
CA THR A 932 -14.42 -45.25 -13.40
C THR A 932 -12.97 -45.68 -13.21
N LEU A 933 -12.09 -44.79 -12.76
CA LEU A 933 -10.63 -44.99 -12.78
C LEU A 933 -10.02 -45.32 -11.40
N ILE A 934 -10.81 -45.38 -10.33
CA ILE A 934 -10.36 -45.60 -8.94
C ILE A 934 -10.93 -46.92 -8.38
N GLY A 935 -10.99 -47.96 -9.22
CA GLY A 935 -11.53 -49.29 -8.84
C GLY A 935 -13.06 -49.36 -8.88
N GLY A 936 -13.62 -50.21 -9.76
CA GLY A 936 -15.07 -50.28 -10.07
C GLY A 936 -15.99 -50.55 -8.88
N HIS A 937 -17.27 -50.18 -8.94
CA HIS A 937 -18.26 -50.66 -9.90
C HIS A 937 -19.24 -49.58 -10.41
N PRO A 938 -19.83 -49.77 -11.61
CA PRO A 938 -20.96 -48.96 -12.10
C PRO A 938 -22.30 -49.48 -11.57
N VAL A 939 -23.13 -48.59 -11.05
CA VAL A 939 -24.61 -48.72 -11.01
C VAL A 939 -25.20 -47.40 -11.46
#